data_AF-A0A9D2ZSY8-F1
#
_entry.id   AF-A0A9D2ZSY8-F1
#
_cell.length_a   1.000
_cell.length_b   1.000
_cell.length_c   1.000
_cell.angle_alpha   90.00
_cell.angle_beta   90.00
_cell.angle_gamma   90.00
#
_symmetry.space_group_name_H-M   'P 1'
#
loop_
_entity.id
_entity.type
_entity.pdbx_description
1 polymer ?
#
loop_
_entity_poly.entity_id
_entity_poly.type
_entity_poly.pdbx_seq_one_letter_code
_entity_poly.pdbx_strand_id
1 'polypeptide(L)'
;GFLALVISGGTPDAIYAAMALMVAHSLFKATLFLSVGIIDHQSGTRDIHKLSGIYRRAPKLAIVATISAASMAGIPPLAGFVAKEAVLETYLSHTTGWQGATTLIAIVLGSILTFAYSARFVWGAFAVKPYAYMHKEGVKYCRVEKGTADFEEADNGDIDINTRALARNRRGQKLSPDTAFHPVSFTFLFAPAVLTVLTLIYGLYPEPVHLFVKPFLKAFPETAAELELHLALWHGITPALLTSLVIMAIGALLFIFRKQIEELQGILPSAPSASIVYRDVIDALDRLAVWVTGMTQRGSLGFYLGVILITAVVVPFAALFVNETPPLANVRVSESPAQWAIAVVMIVAALVVVFVRKRFLAIMMVSVTGYGMAILFALRSAPDLATTQLLVETIVLVAFVLAMRVLPRQIPRIRSKDGKDGAHKTLRVIIALGFSALMMALAMFTFSSRSLDPISLEMPRLAYEIGHGYNVVNVTLVDMRVWDTFGEISVLALAATGVASLLFIEGRADSASARRLDTQAMKKIESSFAKRTQITVAQRVAGQFSSVERDPFIVAGRTLPPESRSILLEVMTRLLFHTLIIVSFYMLIAGHNLPGGGFAGGLMVGLAFAVRYLAGGGAELRAASPFSAGTFLGAGLGIATLYALAPALWGDPIFSSYVLDFWLPVFGDVHFVTATIFDIGVYLLVIGLVLDILRSLGERIDLKLVAERRKKEKQARDKARKA
;
A
#
# COMPACT_ATOMS: atom_id res chain seq x y z
N GLY A 1 26.55 -15.01 -28.05
CA GLY A 1 26.41 -16.26 -28.81
C GLY A 1 27.76 -16.91 -28.98
N PHE A 2 28.40 -16.75 -30.14
CA PHE A 2 29.68 -17.38 -30.47
C PHE A 2 30.78 -17.13 -29.42
N LEU A 3 31.07 -15.88 -29.05
CA LEU A 3 32.05 -15.56 -28.00
C LEU A 3 31.75 -16.26 -26.66
N ALA A 4 30.49 -16.31 -26.23
CA ALA A 4 30.11 -16.96 -24.98
C ALA A 4 30.32 -18.48 -25.03
N LEU A 5 30.07 -19.12 -26.18
CA LEU A 5 30.37 -20.54 -26.39
C LEU A 5 31.87 -20.80 -26.31
N VAL A 6 32.70 -19.97 -26.96
CA VAL A 6 34.17 -20.12 -26.92
C VAL A 6 34.69 -19.93 -25.49
N ILE A 7 34.22 -18.91 -24.77
CA ILE A 7 34.61 -18.66 -23.38
C ILE A 7 34.20 -19.81 -22.46
N SER A 8 33.03 -20.44 -22.70
CA SER A 8 32.57 -21.59 -21.91
C SER A 8 33.49 -22.81 -22.01
N GLY A 9 34.37 -22.87 -23.02
CA GLY A 9 35.41 -23.90 -23.11
C GLY A 9 36.39 -23.89 -21.94
N GLY A 10 36.56 -22.77 -21.25
CA GLY A 10 37.30 -22.68 -19.98
C GLY A 10 38.81 -22.97 -20.06
N THR A 11 39.36 -23.24 -21.25
CA THR A 11 40.80 -23.47 -21.45
C THR A 11 41.52 -22.16 -21.78
N PRO A 12 42.81 -22.02 -21.43
CA PRO A 12 43.61 -20.83 -21.75
C PRO A 12 43.59 -20.49 -23.24
N ASP A 13 43.71 -21.50 -24.10
CA ASP A 13 43.68 -21.38 -25.56
C ASP A 13 42.33 -20.85 -26.05
N ALA A 14 41.22 -21.33 -25.47
CA ALA A 14 39.89 -20.91 -25.87
C ALA A 14 39.64 -19.45 -25.47
N ILE A 15 40.13 -19.05 -24.29
CA ILE A 15 40.02 -17.67 -23.81
C ILE A 15 40.90 -16.75 -24.66
N TYR A 16 42.12 -17.17 -24.99
CA TYR A 16 43.00 -16.46 -25.91
C TYR A 16 42.33 -16.22 -27.27
N ALA A 17 41.79 -17.28 -27.88
CA ALA A 17 41.08 -17.21 -29.15
C ALA A 17 39.79 -16.38 -29.05
N ALA A 18 39.05 -16.46 -27.94
CA ALA A 18 37.87 -15.63 -27.69
C ALA A 18 38.21 -14.14 -27.59
N MET A 19 39.31 -13.79 -26.93
CA MET A 19 39.76 -12.40 -26.82
C MET A 19 40.23 -11.84 -28.17
N ALA A 20 40.97 -12.63 -28.95
CA ALA A 20 41.31 -12.26 -30.32
C ALA A 20 40.05 -12.04 -31.18
N LEU A 21 39.05 -12.94 -31.05
CA LEU A 21 37.76 -12.82 -31.71
C LEU A 21 36.96 -11.60 -31.24
N MET A 22 37.05 -11.22 -29.97
CA MET A 22 36.39 -10.03 -29.42
C MET A 22 36.96 -8.74 -30.04
N VAL A 23 38.28 -8.65 -30.20
CA VAL A 23 38.94 -7.51 -30.87
C VAL A 23 38.49 -7.44 -32.33
N ALA A 24 38.61 -8.55 -33.07
CA ALA A 24 38.16 -8.61 -34.46
C ALA A 24 36.67 -8.23 -34.59
N HIS A 25 35.82 -8.78 -33.72
CA HIS A 25 34.37 -8.51 -33.69
C HIS A 25 34.04 -7.04 -33.50
N SER A 26 34.72 -6.39 -32.57
CA SER A 26 34.52 -4.97 -32.27
C SER A 26 34.81 -4.10 -33.50
N LEU A 27 35.91 -4.40 -34.22
CA LEU A 27 36.31 -3.65 -35.41
C LEU A 27 35.32 -3.82 -36.57
N PHE A 28 35.01 -5.06 -36.96
CA PHE A 28 34.14 -5.28 -38.11
C PHE A 28 32.68 -4.91 -37.80
N LYS A 29 32.17 -5.12 -36.57
CA LYS A 29 30.79 -4.74 -36.24
C LYS A 29 30.62 -3.24 -36.19
N ALA A 30 31.52 -2.50 -35.54
CA ALA A 30 31.46 -1.05 -35.50
C ALA A 30 31.46 -0.46 -36.92
N THR A 31 32.35 -0.96 -37.79
CA THR A 31 32.41 -0.52 -39.19
C THR A 31 31.12 -0.82 -39.97
N LEU A 32 30.51 -2.00 -39.77
CA LEU A 32 29.26 -2.36 -40.42
C LEU A 32 28.08 -1.51 -39.94
N PHE A 33 27.97 -1.22 -38.65
CA PHE A 33 26.95 -0.31 -38.11
C PHE A 33 27.08 1.10 -38.66
N LEU A 34 28.31 1.64 -38.69
CA LEU A 34 28.57 2.95 -39.27
C LEU A 34 28.25 2.95 -40.78
N SER A 35 28.61 1.89 -41.51
CA SER A 35 28.32 1.77 -42.94
C SER A 35 26.81 1.74 -43.22
N VAL A 36 26.03 1.00 -42.41
CA VAL A 36 24.56 0.97 -42.52
C VAL A 36 23.94 2.33 -42.16
N GLY A 37 24.48 3.02 -41.14
CA GLY A 37 24.04 4.38 -40.80
C GLY A 37 24.30 5.39 -41.92
N ILE A 38 25.43 5.26 -42.63
CA ILE A 38 25.71 6.07 -43.82
C ILE A 38 24.70 5.76 -44.93
N ILE A 39 24.39 4.50 -45.18
CA ILE A 39 23.38 4.12 -46.18
C ILE A 39 22.01 4.72 -45.81
N ASP A 40 21.53 4.51 -44.58
CA ASP A 40 20.22 5.00 -44.14
C ASP A 40 20.10 6.53 -44.29
N HIS A 41 21.15 7.26 -43.92
CA HIS A 41 21.18 8.72 -44.04
C HIS A 41 21.22 9.22 -45.49
N GLN A 42 21.96 8.53 -46.38
CA GLN A 42 22.20 9.01 -47.75
C GLN A 42 21.14 8.51 -48.77
N SER A 43 20.44 7.41 -48.48
CA SER A 43 19.34 6.88 -49.31
C SER A 43 17.95 6.98 -48.69
N GLY A 44 17.82 7.40 -47.42
CA GLY A 44 16.54 7.53 -46.71
C GLY A 44 15.85 6.21 -46.36
N THR A 45 16.53 5.08 -46.58
CA THR A 45 16.05 3.74 -46.25
C THR A 45 17.22 2.78 -46.03
N ARG A 46 17.01 1.82 -45.12
CA ARG A 46 17.90 0.68 -44.85
C ARG A 46 17.33 -0.67 -45.33
N ASP A 47 16.17 -0.64 -45.99
CA ASP A 47 15.50 -1.85 -46.47
C ASP A 47 16.22 -2.43 -47.70
N ILE A 48 16.77 -3.63 -47.55
CA ILE A 48 17.45 -4.35 -48.63
C ILE A 48 16.53 -4.65 -49.82
N HIS A 49 15.20 -4.56 -49.71
CA HIS A 49 14.30 -4.76 -50.85
C HIS A 49 14.02 -3.47 -51.63
N LYS A 50 14.56 -2.34 -51.16
CA LYS A 50 14.44 -1.00 -51.79
C LYS A 50 15.76 -0.44 -52.30
N LEU A 51 16.89 -0.99 -51.84
CA LEU A 51 18.24 -0.61 -52.25
C LEU A 51 18.71 -1.37 -53.50
N SER A 52 19.33 -0.69 -54.45
CA SER A 52 19.97 -1.31 -55.63
C SER A 52 21.12 -0.45 -56.16
N GLY A 53 22.23 -1.08 -56.52
CA GLY A 53 23.31 -0.42 -57.28
C GLY A 53 24.18 0.58 -56.51
N ILE A 54 24.11 0.61 -55.17
CA ILE A 54 24.89 1.56 -54.35
C ILE A 54 26.40 1.50 -54.62
N TYR A 55 26.95 0.33 -54.99
CA TYR A 55 28.37 0.18 -55.35
C TYR A 55 28.84 1.22 -56.38
N ARG A 56 28.00 1.55 -57.37
CA ARG A 56 28.35 2.49 -58.44
C ARG A 56 28.35 3.94 -57.97
N ARG A 57 27.52 4.26 -56.97
CA ARG A 57 27.34 5.61 -56.44
C ARG A 57 28.32 5.92 -55.30
N ALA A 58 28.61 4.94 -54.44
CA ALA A 58 29.49 5.07 -53.30
C ALA A 58 30.52 3.92 -53.24
N PRO A 59 31.46 3.83 -54.20
CA PRO A 59 32.40 2.71 -54.29
C PRO A 59 33.31 2.61 -53.05
N LYS A 60 33.72 3.74 -52.46
CA LYS A 60 34.55 3.75 -51.25
C LYS A 60 33.83 3.14 -50.05
N LEU A 61 32.55 3.49 -49.87
CA LEU A 61 31.71 2.91 -48.82
C LEU A 61 31.50 1.41 -49.04
N ALA A 62 31.28 1.00 -50.29
CA ALA A 62 31.12 -0.40 -50.63
C ALA A 62 32.40 -1.22 -50.34
N ILE A 63 33.59 -0.67 -50.62
CA ILE A 63 34.87 -1.31 -50.28
C ILE A 63 35.00 -1.50 -48.76
N VAL A 64 34.79 -0.43 -47.99
CA VAL A 64 34.87 -0.45 -46.52
C VAL A 64 33.90 -1.49 -45.92
N ALA A 65 32.64 -1.45 -46.34
CA ALA A 65 31.63 -2.38 -45.88
C ALA A 65 31.91 -3.83 -46.31
N THR A 66 32.43 -4.04 -47.52
CA THR A 66 32.79 -5.37 -48.04
C THR A 66 33.96 -5.97 -47.29
N ILE A 67 35.02 -5.20 -47.03
CA ILE A 67 36.18 -5.67 -46.24
C ILE A 67 35.72 -6.04 -44.83
N SER A 68 34.89 -5.22 -44.19
CA SER A 68 34.37 -5.55 -42.85
C SER A 68 33.44 -6.76 -42.85
N ALA A 69 32.57 -6.91 -43.86
CA ALA A 69 31.74 -8.10 -44.02
C ALA A 69 32.58 -9.36 -44.30
N ALA A 70 33.66 -9.24 -45.08
CA ALA A 70 34.60 -10.31 -45.35
C ALA A 70 35.36 -10.72 -44.06
N SER A 71 35.71 -9.77 -43.21
CA SER A 71 36.29 -10.05 -41.90
C SER A 71 35.28 -10.76 -40.99
N MET A 72 34.02 -10.31 -40.96
CA MET A 72 32.94 -10.97 -40.22
C MET A 72 32.70 -12.41 -40.73
N ALA A 73 32.79 -12.63 -42.04
CA ALA A 73 32.69 -13.94 -42.66
C ALA A 73 33.90 -14.85 -42.32
N GLY A 74 35.08 -14.27 -42.12
CA GLY A 74 36.33 -14.98 -41.85
C GLY A 74 37.11 -15.30 -43.12
N ILE A 75 37.26 -14.31 -44.01
CA ILE A 75 37.99 -14.47 -45.28
C ILE A 75 39.46 -14.02 -45.10
N PRO A 76 40.46 -14.81 -45.55
CA PRO A 76 41.85 -14.38 -45.57
C PRO A 76 42.08 -13.13 -46.45
N PRO A 77 42.93 -12.15 -46.07
CA PRO A 77 43.83 -12.13 -44.91
C PRO A 77 43.33 -11.26 -43.73
N LEU A 78 42.02 -11.27 -43.42
CA LEU A 78 41.43 -10.31 -42.48
C LEU A 78 41.48 -10.78 -41.02
N ALA A 79 41.44 -9.85 -40.07
CA ALA A 79 41.52 -10.17 -38.63
C ALA A 79 40.48 -11.19 -38.16
N GLY A 80 39.27 -11.18 -38.74
CA GLY A 80 38.25 -12.17 -38.39
C GLY A 80 38.50 -13.58 -38.91
N PHE A 81 39.36 -13.76 -39.92
CA PHE A 81 39.85 -15.09 -40.33
C PHE A 81 40.80 -15.62 -39.26
N VAL A 82 41.85 -14.87 -38.93
CA VAL A 82 42.86 -15.23 -37.92
C VAL A 82 42.20 -15.60 -36.59
N ALA A 83 41.24 -14.79 -36.13
CA ALA A 83 40.56 -15.05 -34.87
C ALA A 83 39.64 -16.28 -34.91
N LYS A 84 38.93 -16.53 -36.02
CA LYS A 84 38.07 -17.73 -36.15
C LYS A 84 38.88 -19.00 -36.33
N GLU A 85 39.99 -18.93 -37.06
CA GLU A 85 40.90 -20.05 -37.25
C GLU A 85 41.52 -20.47 -35.92
N ALA A 86 41.97 -19.52 -35.09
CA ALA A 86 42.44 -19.81 -33.73
C ALA A 86 41.36 -20.52 -32.89
N VAL A 87 40.11 -20.07 -32.97
CA VAL A 87 38.99 -20.74 -32.26
C VAL A 87 38.78 -22.17 -32.78
N LEU A 88 38.79 -22.37 -34.10
CA LEU A 88 38.63 -23.70 -34.69
C LEU A 88 39.80 -24.62 -34.33
N GLU A 89 41.02 -24.11 -34.33
CA GLU A 89 42.22 -24.84 -33.95
C GLU A 89 42.14 -25.31 -32.49
N THR A 90 41.80 -24.41 -31.56
CA THR A 90 41.62 -24.78 -30.14
C THR A 90 40.59 -25.89 -29.97
N TYR A 91 39.42 -25.75 -30.60
CA TYR A 91 38.37 -26.74 -30.44
C TYR A 91 38.69 -28.04 -31.19
N LEU A 92 39.33 -28.01 -32.36
CA LEU A 92 39.71 -29.25 -33.07
C LEU A 92 40.81 -30.04 -32.36
N SER A 93 41.74 -29.36 -31.71
CA SER A 93 42.87 -29.99 -31.00
C SER A 93 42.52 -30.50 -29.60
N HIS A 94 41.58 -29.83 -28.91
CA HIS A 94 41.29 -30.12 -27.49
C HIS A 94 39.90 -30.71 -27.24
N THR A 95 39.05 -30.92 -28.26
CA THR A 95 37.74 -31.55 -28.02
C THR A 95 37.84 -33.07 -27.85
N THR A 96 37.75 -33.54 -26.61
CA THR A 96 37.45 -34.94 -26.30
C THR A 96 36.03 -35.06 -25.72
N GLY A 97 35.21 -35.95 -26.30
CA GLY A 97 33.85 -36.24 -25.81
C GLY A 97 32.71 -35.50 -26.54
N TRP A 98 31.47 -35.88 -26.19
CA TRP A 98 30.24 -35.42 -26.86
C TRP A 98 29.96 -33.92 -26.72
N GLN A 99 30.31 -33.30 -25.58
CA GLN A 99 30.10 -31.87 -25.32
C GLN A 99 31.02 -30.97 -26.17
N GLY A 100 32.27 -31.41 -26.39
CA GLY A 100 33.20 -30.73 -27.27
C GLY A 100 32.74 -30.81 -28.73
N ALA A 101 32.29 -31.99 -29.16
CA ALA A 101 31.77 -32.21 -30.51
C ALA A 101 30.52 -31.35 -30.80
N THR A 102 29.56 -31.28 -29.88
CA THR A 102 28.35 -30.45 -30.06
C THR A 102 28.68 -28.96 -30.12
N THR A 103 29.63 -28.50 -29.30
CA THR A 103 30.08 -27.10 -29.32
C THR A 103 30.79 -26.76 -30.63
N LEU A 104 31.67 -27.64 -31.12
CA LEU A 104 32.34 -27.47 -32.41
C LEU A 104 31.31 -27.44 -33.57
N ILE A 105 30.33 -28.35 -33.57
CA ILE A 105 29.24 -28.35 -34.56
C ILE A 105 28.47 -27.03 -34.52
N ALA A 106 28.13 -26.53 -33.33
CA ALA A 106 27.43 -25.25 -33.18
C ALA A 106 28.27 -24.07 -33.70
N ILE A 107 29.58 -24.06 -33.44
CA ILE A 107 30.53 -23.06 -33.95
C ILE A 107 30.60 -23.10 -35.49
N VAL A 108 30.74 -24.29 -36.07
CA VAL A 108 30.81 -24.50 -37.53
C VAL A 108 29.50 -24.07 -38.19
N LEU A 109 28.35 -24.54 -37.71
CA LEU A 109 27.03 -24.16 -38.24
C LEU A 109 26.78 -22.65 -38.11
N GLY A 110 27.09 -22.07 -36.95
CA GLY A 110 27.00 -20.62 -36.74
C GLY A 110 27.91 -19.82 -37.68
N SER A 111 29.10 -20.34 -37.98
CA SER A 111 30.06 -19.71 -38.89
C SER A 111 29.62 -19.83 -40.36
N ILE A 112 29.02 -20.95 -40.77
CA ILE A 112 28.41 -21.14 -42.10
C ILE A 112 27.30 -20.11 -42.32
N LEU A 113 26.38 -19.98 -41.36
CA LEU A 113 25.31 -18.98 -41.41
C LEU A 113 25.88 -17.55 -41.40
N THR A 114 26.96 -17.33 -40.64
CA THR A 114 27.67 -16.04 -40.61
C THR A 114 28.23 -15.65 -41.96
N PHE A 115 28.86 -16.58 -42.67
CA PHE A 115 29.30 -16.34 -44.03
C PHE A 115 28.11 -16.00 -44.94
N ALA A 116 27.05 -16.81 -44.89
CA ALA A 116 25.87 -16.65 -45.75
C ALA A 116 25.17 -15.28 -45.55
N TYR A 117 24.94 -14.85 -44.30
CA TYR A 117 24.31 -13.54 -44.07
C TYR A 117 25.27 -12.36 -44.33
N SER A 118 26.60 -12.55 -44.20
CA SER A 118 27.59 -11.53 -44.59
C SER A 118 27.58 -11.31 -46.10
N ALA A 119 27.57 -12.39 -46.89
CA ALA A 119 27.43 -12.31 -48.35
C ALA A 119 26.08 -11.71 -48.76
N ARG A 120 25.00 -12.09 -48.06
CA ARG A 120 23.66 -11.49 -48.24
C ARG A 120 23.67 -9.98 -47.98
N PHE A 121 24.35 -9.52 -46.94
CA PHE A 121 24.49 -8.10 -46.64
C PHE A 121 25.18 -7.34 -47.79
N VAL A 122 26.35 -7.82 -48.25
CA VAL A 122 27.11 -7.13 -49.31
C VAL A 122 26.30 -7.10 -50.62
N TRP A 123 25.72 -8.23 -51.02
CA TRP A 123 24.86 -8.29 -52.21
C TRP A 123 23.59 -7.45 -52.05
N GLY A 124 22.96 -7.50 -50.88
CA GLY A 124 21.72 -6.79 -50.54
C GLY A 124 21.91 -5.28 -50.46
N ALA A 125 23.04 -4.77 -50.00
CA ALA A 125 23.27 -3.33 -49.94
C ALA A 125 23.80 -2.77 -51.27
N PHE A 126 24.74 -3.48 -51.93
CA PHE A 126 25.57 -2.86 -52.97
C PHE A 126 25.35 -3.38 -54.39
N ALA A 127 24.80 -4.59 -54.57
CA ALA A 127 24.62 -5.15 -55.92
C ALA A 127 23.44 -4.53 -56.67
N VAL A 128 23.50 -4.55 -58.00
CA VAL A 128 22.34 -4.25 -58.85
C VAL A 128 21.42 -5.46 -58.88
N LYS A 129 20.16 -5.28 -58.53
CA LYS A 129 19.21 -6.39 -58.36
C LYS A 129 18.27 -6.55 -59.54
N PRO A 130 17.80 -7.78 -59.83
CA PRO A 130 16.71 -7.99 -60.77
C PRO A 130 15.47 -7.22 -60.31
N TYR A 131 14.76 -6.62 -61.25
CA TYR A 131 13.55 -5.83 -60.96
C TYR A 131 12.50 -6.63 -60.17
N ALA A 132 12.39 -7.94 -60.43
CA ALA A 132 11.47 -8.84 -59.73
C ALA A 132 11.78 -9.05 -58.24
N TYR A 133 12.96 -8.65 -57.76
CA TYR A 133 13.37 -8.82 -56.36
C TYR A 133 13.02 -7.60 -55.48
N MET A 134 12.59 -6.50 -56.09
CA MET A 134 12.37 -5.21 -55.40
C MET A 134 10.90 -5.04 -54.98
N HIS A 135 10.67 -4.44 -53.81
CA HIS A 135 9.33 -3.98 -53.43
C HIS A 135 8.95 -2.73 -54.23
N LYS A 136 7.68 -2.68 -54.67
CA LYS A 136 7.18 -1.65 -55.61
C LYS A 136 6.76 -0.34 -54.94
N GLU A 137 6.63 -0.29 -53.62
CA GLU A 137 6.04 0.85 -52.90
C GLU A 137 7.08 1.78 -52.24
N GLY A 138 6.96 3.09 -52.52
CA GLY A 138 7.65 4.17 -51.82
C GLY A 138 9.16 4.19 -52.03
N VAL A 139 9.63 4.06 -53.27
CA VAL A 139 11.06 4.07 -53.62
C VAL A 139 11.35 5.14 -54.68
N LYS A 140 12.21 6.11 -54.34
CA LYS A 140 12.76 7.09 -55.27
C LYS A 140 13.97 6.49 -55.99
N TYR A 141 13.93 6.44 -57.33
CA TYR A 141 15.04 5.99 -58.17
C TYR A 141 15.61 7.15 -58.99
N CYS A 142 16.86 7.04 -59.45
CA CYS A 142 17.39 8.02 -60.40
C CYS A 142 16.76 7.84 -61.79
N ARG A 143 16.39 8.96 -62.45
CA ARG A 143 15.98 8.97 -63.87
C ARG A 143 17.18 8.63 -64.77
N VAL A 144 16.97 7.80 -65.81
CA VAL A 144 18.01 7.50 -66.80
C VAL A 144 17.60 8.17 -68.12
N GLU A 145 18.16 9.34 -68.42
CA GLU A 145 18.07 9.93 -69.76
C GLU A 145 19.31 9.60 -70.60
N LYS A 146 19.12 9.61 -71.93
CA LYS A 146 20.09 9.14 -72.92
C LYS A 146 21.44 9.88 -72.77
N GLY A 147 22.43 9.19 -72.20
CA GLY A 147 23.85 9.53 -72.37
C GLY A 147 24.47 10.48 -71.34
N THR A 148 23.69 11.14 -70.49
CA THR A 148 24.19 11.97 -69.38
C THR A 148 23.33 11.75 -68.14
N ALA A 149 23.98 11.45 -67.01
CA ALA A 149 23.28 11.21 -65.75
C ALA A 149 22.93 12.56 -65.09
N ASP A 150 21.82 13.16 -65.49
CA ASP A 150 21.28 14.35 -64.82
C ASP A 150 20.54 13.98 -63.53
N PHE A 151 20.71 14.85 -62.53
CA PHE A 151 20.45 14.59 -61.11
C PHE A 151 19.07 15.12 -60.67
N GLU A 152 17.98 14.57 -61.20
CA GLU A 152 16.64 14.87 -60.69
C GLU A 152 16.01 13.67 -59.94
N GLU A 153 15.40 13.95 -58.79
CA GLU A 153 14.57 12.98 -58.06
C GLU A 153 13.36 12.58 -58.90
N ALA A 154 13.17 11.28 -59.14
CA ALA A 154 11.90 10.80 -59.68
C ALA A 154 10.81 10.90 -58.59
N ASP A 155 9.75 11.64 -58.86
CA ASP A 155 8.59 11.76 -57.96
C ASP A 155 7.85 10.42 -57.87
N ASN A 156 7.18 10.17 -56.74
CA ASN A 156 6.52 8.91 -56.39
C ASN A 156 5.42 8.47 -57.39
N GLY A 157 5.04 9.33 -58.32
CA GLY A 157 3.91 9.14 -59.23
C GLY A 157 4.22 8.66 -60.65
N ASP A 158 5.46 8.74 -61.13
CA ASP A 158 5.76 8.37 -62.54
C ASP A 158 7.19 7.84 -62.67
N ILE A 159 7.39 6.56 -62.34
CA ILE A 159 8.49 5.83 -62.97
C ILE A 159 7.99 5.48 -64.38
N ASP A 160 8.09 6.41 -65.33
CA ASP A 160 7.94 6.11 -66.76
C ASP A 160 9.15 5.28 -67.20
N ILE A 161 9.15 4.01 -66.79
CA ILE A 161 10.01 2.98 -67.35
C ILE A 161 9.35 2.61 -68.68
N ASN A 162 9.65 3.38 -69.73
CA ASN A 162 9.47 2.92 -71.09
C ASN A 162 10.09 1.51 -71.15
N THR A 163 9.24 0.49 -71.19
CA THR A 163 9.52 -0.88 -70.71
C THR A 163 10.51 -1.65 -71.60
N ARG A 164 11.04 -0.94 -72.61
CA ARG A 164 12.02 -1.35 -73.62
C ARG A 164 13.49 -1.03 -73.26
N ALA A 165 13.78 -0.15 -72.28
CA ALA A 165 15.14 0.37 -72.05
C ALA A 165 15.84 -0.07 -70.74
N LEU A 166 15.27 -0.97 -69.94
CA LEU A 166 16.00 -1.51 -68.78
C LEU A 166 17.14 -2.43 -69.25
N ALA A 167 18.35 -2.17 -68.75
CA ALA A 167 19.51 -3.02 -68.99
C ALA A 167 19.20 -4.48 -68.59
N ARG A 168 19.53 -5.42 -69.47
CA ARG A 168 19.37 -6.86 -69.22
C ARG A 168 20.68 -7.45 -68.72
N ASN A 169 20.62 -8.33 -67.73
CA ASN A 169 21.77 -9.12 -67.35
C ASN A 169 22.05 -10.23 -68.40
N ARG A 170 23.17 -10.95 -68.24
CA ARG A 170 23.55 -12.10 -69.10
C ARG A 170 22.49 -13.22 -69.16
N ARG A 171 21.51 -13.23 -68.25
CA ARG A 171 20.39 -14.18 -68.19
C ARG A 171 19.08 -13.60 -68.76
N GLY A 172 19.12 -12.44 -69.41
CA GLY A 172 17.97 -11.78 -70.01
C GLY A 172 17.01 -11.08 -69.03
N GLN A 173 17.33 -11.03 -67.73
CA GLN A 173 16.47 -10.43 -66.71
C GLN A 173 16.61 -8.90 -66.70
N LYS A 174 15.49 -8.19 -66.54
CA LYS A 174 15.48 -6.73 -66.38
C LYS A 174 16.09 -6.34 -65.03
N LEU A 175 17.08 -5.44 -65.05
CA LEU A 175 17.71 -4.89 -63.85
C LEU A 175 16.92 -3.70 -63.31
N SER A 176 16.95 -3.50 -62.00
CA SER A 176 16.41 -2.29 -61.36
C SER A 176 17.34 -1.09 -61.58
N PRO A 177 16.81 0.14 -61.69
CA PRO A 177 17.62 1.35 -61.71
C PRO A 177 18.35 1.55 -60.36
N ASP A 178 19.46 2.28 -60.39
CA ASP A 178 20.26 2.58 -59.20
C ASP A 178 19.45 3.47 -58.23
N THR A 179 19.52 3.18 -56.94
CA THR A 179 18.86 3.98 -55.88
C THR A 179 19.46 5.38 -55.84
N ALA A 180 18.62 6.41 -55.61
CA ALA A 180 19.10 7.76 -55.36
C ALA A 180 19.99 7.77 -54.11
N PHE A 181 21.23 8.24 -54.26
CA PHE A 181 22.24 8.17 -53.21
C PHE A 181 23.08 9.44 -53.23
N HIS A 182 23.00 10.23 -52.17
CA HIS A 182 23.77 11.46 -52.02
C HIS A 182 25.27 11.14 -51.82
N PRO A 183 26.18 12.02 -52.31
CA PRO A 183 27.62 11.78 -52.22
C PRO A 183 28.08 11.74 -50.76
N VAL A 184 28.85 10.71 -50.40
CA VAL A 184 29.39 10.54 -49.04
C VAL A 184 30.59 11.47 -48.84
N SER A 185 30.49 12.37 -47.85
CA SER A 185 31.62 13.21 -47.45
C SER A 185 32.74 12.39 -46.81
N PHE A 186 33.97 12.85 -46.93
CA PHE A 186 35.13 12.16 -46.35
C PHE A 186 35.03 12.03 -44.83
N THR A 187 34.56 13.07 -44.15
CA THR A 187 34.36 13.09 -42.68
C THR A 187 33.44 11.97 -42.22
N PHE A 188 32.40 11.66 -43.01
CA PHE A 188 31.45 10.61 -42.68
C PHE A 188 32.01 9.20 -42.91
N LEU A 189 32.93 9.05 -43.87
CA LEU A 189 33.60 7.78 -44.15
C LEU A 189 34.85 7.55 -43.27
N PHE A 190 35.40 8.59 -42.64
CA PHE A 190 36.67 8.53 -41.92
C PHE A 190 36.72 7.45 -40.84
N ALA A 191 35.77 7.46 -39.89
CA ALA A 191 35.73 6.46 -38.82
C ALA A 191 35.60 5.01 -39.33
N PRO A 192 34.63 4.67 -40.20
CA PRO A 192 34.57 3.33 -40.78
C PRO A 192 35.84 2.95 -41.58
N ALA A 193 36.46 3.90 -42.28
CA ALA A 193 37.70 3.64 -43.01
C ALA A 193 38.87 3.31 -42.08
N VAL A 194 39.07 4.05 -40.99
CA VAL A 194 40.11 3.78 -39.99
C VAL A 194 39.93 2.39 -39.38
N LEU A 195 38.71 2.04 -38.98
CA LEU A 195 38.42 0.71 -38.42
C LEU A 195 38.63 -0.42 -39.43
N THR A 196 38.35 -0.18 -40.72
CA THR A 196 38.63 -1.12 -41.80
C THR A 196 40.14 -1.32 -41.99
N VAL A 197 40.91 -0.23 -41.97
CA VAL A 197 42.38 -0.29 -42.06
C VAL A 197 42.95 -1.07 -40.89
N LEU A 198 42.47 -0.84 -39.65
CA LEU A 198 42.87 -1.63 -38.48
C LEU A 198 42.50 -3.11 -38.63
N THR A 199 41.34 -3.42 -39.21
CA THR A 199 40.91 -4.80 -39.49
C THR A 199 41.86 -5.51 -40.46
N LEU A 200 42.39 -4.78 -41.46
CA LEU A 200 43.36 -5.32 -42.41
C LEU A 200 44.74 -5.47 -41.77
N ILE A 201 45.21 -4.44 -41.04
CA ILE A 201 46.50 -4.44 -40.36
C ILE A 201 46.57 -5.60 -39.36
N TYR A 202 45.56 -5.78 -38.51
CA TYR A 202 45.56 -6.86 -37.52
C TYR A 202 45.35 -8.24 -38.12
N GLY A 203 44.81 -8.33 -39.33
CA GLY A 203 44.77 -9.59 -40.08
C GLY A 203 46.17 -9.99 -40.58
N LEU A 204 46.87 -9.05 -41.21
CA LEU A 204 48.21 -9.28 -41.78
C LEU A 204 49.30 -9.36 -40.69
N TYR A 205 49.16 -8.57 -39.64
CA TYR A 205 50.11 -8.45 -38.53
C TYR A 205 49.35 -8.55 -37.19
N PRO A 206 49.09 -9.79 -36.73
CA PRO A 206 48.31 -10.04 -35.51
C PRO A 206 49.10 -9.86 -34.21
N GLU A 207 50.42 -9.59 -34.26
CA GLU A 207 51.27 -9.42 -33.07
C GLU A 207 50.76 -8.35 -32.09
N PRO A 208 50.26 -7.17 -32.51
CA PRO A 208 49.73 -6.18 -31.58
C PRO A 208 48.54 -6.70 -30.77
N VAL A 209 47.70 -7.54 -31.39
CA VAL A 209 46.58 -8.19 -30.73
C VAL A 209 47.09 -9.25 -29.74
N HIS A 210 48.10 -10.04 -30.12
CA HIS A 210 48.76 -10.98 -29.22
C HIS A 210 49.34 -10.28 -27.98
N LEU A 211 50.09 -9.19 -28.16
CA LEU A 211 50.67 -8.41 -27.07
C LEU A 211 49.61 -7.78 -26.15
N PHE A 212 48.46 -7.41 -26.71
CA PHE A 212 47.33 -6.90 -25.93
C PHE A 212 46.65 -8.00 -25.12
N VAL A 213 46.51 -9.21 -25.67
CA VAL A 213 45.79 -10.33 -25.02
C VAL A 213 46.67 -11.07 -24.01
N LYS A 214 47.97 -11.23 -24.28
CA LYS A 214 48.93 -12.02 -23.48
C LYS A 214 48.94 -11.69 -21.97
N PRO A 215 48.86 -10.42 -21.51
CA PRO A 215 48.82 -10.09 -20.09
C PRO A 215 47.63 -10.69 -19.36
N PHE A 216 46.48 -10.84 -20.04
CA PHE A 216 45.26 -11.39 -19.45
C PHE A 216 45.34 -12.91 -19.23
N LEU A 217 46.25 -13.60 -19.90
CA LEU A 217 46.49 -15.04 -19.68
C LEU A 217 47.17 -15.33 -18.34
N LYS A 218 47.80 -14.34 -17.70
CA LYS A 218 48.40 -14.49 -16.36
C LYS A 218 47.39 -14.81 -15.26
N ALA A 219 46.09 -14.64 -15.53
CA ALA A 219 45.01 -15.05 -14.65
C ALA A 219 44.79 -16.58 -14.61
N PHE A 220 45.47 -17.35 -15.49
CA PHE A 220 45.39 -18.81 -15.58
C PHE A 220 46.76 -19.46 -15.24
N PRO A 221 47.11 -19.59 -13.94
CA PRO A 221 48.46 -19.88 -13.49
C PRO A 221 48.96 -21.31 -13.78
N GLU A 222 48.09 -22.29 -13.98
CA GLU A 222 48.50 -23.71 -14.10
C GLU A 222 48.92 -24.16 -15.52
N THR A 223 48.74 -23.32 -16.55
CA THR A 223 48.95 -23.73 -17.96
C THR A 223 49.69 -22.72 -18.82
N ALA A 224 49.99 -21.52 -18.29
CA ALA A 224 50.54 -20.41 -19.07
C ALA A 224 52.05 -20.54 -19.44
N ALA A 225 52.77 -21.51 -18.88
CA ALA A 225 54.22 -21.63 -19.04
C ALA A 225 54.68 -22.49 -20.24
N GLU A 226 53.81 -23.33 -20.82
CA GLU A 226 54.19 -24.30 -21.88
C GLU A 226 53.46 -24.14 -23.22
N LEU A 227 52.50 -23.22 -23.33
CA LEU A 227 51.71 -23.03 -24.55
C LEU A 227 52.28 -21.88 -25.41
N GLU A 228 52.97 -22.23 -26.52
CA GLU A 228 53.39 -21.29 -27.58
C GLU A 228 52.20 -20.77 -28.40
N LEU A 229 51.25 -20.10 -27.74
CA LEU A 229 50.07 -19.50 -28.36
C LEU A 229 50.46 -18.27 -29.18
N HIS A 230 50.51 -18.40 -30.50
CA HIS A 230 50.74 -17.30 -31.41
C HIS A 230 49.59 -17.19 -32.42
N LEU A 231 49.09 -15.96 -32.63
CA LEU A 231 48.21 -15.68 -33.75
C LEU A 231 49.10 -15.55 -34.98
N ALA A 232 48.95 -16.42 -35.96
CA ALA A 232 49.54 -16.26 -37.28
C ALA A 232 48.44 -16.10 -38.33
N LEU A 233 48.76 -15.40 -39.42
CA LEU A 233 47.88 -15.36 -40.59
C LEU A 233 47.82 -16.72 -41.31
N TRP A 234 48.88 -17.52 -41.16
CA TRP A 234 49.08 -18.76 -41.89
C TRP A 234 49.85 -19.77 -41.04
N HIS A 235 49.17 -20.81 -40.57
CA HIS A 235 49.75 -21.91 -39.77
C HIS A 235 50.09 -23.16 -40.60
N GLY A 236 49.98 -23.10 -41.93
CA GLY A 236 50.14 -24.24 -42.83
C GLY A 236 48.82 -24.95 -43.17
N ILE A 237 48.88 -26.15 -43.77
CA ILE A 237 47.66 -26.94 -44.07
C ILE A 237 47.20 -27.65 -42.79
N THR A 238 46.42 -26.95 -41.97
CA THR A 238 45.87 -27.47 -40.70
C THR A 238 44.43 -27.98 -40.88
N PRO A 239 43.95 -28.87 -40.00
CA PRO A 239 42.53 -29.22 -39.94
C PRO A 239 41.61 -28.00 -39.72
N ALA A 240 42.08 -26.96 -39.03
CA ALA A 240 41.35 -25.72 -38.82
C ALA A 240 41.17 -24.93 -40.12
N LEU A 241 42.21 -24.87 -40.96
CA LEU A 241 42.14 -24.25 -42.29
C LEU A 241 41.16 -25.00 -43.21
N LEU A 242 41.24 -26.33 -43.25
CA LEU A 242 40.31 -27.17 -44.03
C LEU A 242 38.86 -26.96 -43.58
N THR A 243 38.62 -26.93 -42.27
CA THR A 243 37.29 -26.65 -41.71
C THR A 243 36.80 -25.25 -42.08
N SER A 244 37.68 -24.24 -42.08
CA SER A 244 37.37 -22.88 -42.52
C SER A 244 37.01 -22.81 -44.01
N LEU A 245 37.74 -23.54 -44.87
CA LEU A 245 37.41 -23.67 -46.29
C LEU A 245 36.05 -24.34 -46.51
N VAL A 246 35.72 -25.37 -45.73
CA VAL A 246 34.40 -26.02 -45.75
C VAL A 246 33.30 -25.05 -45.32
N ILE A 247 33.52 -24.29 -44.24
CA ILE A 247 32.58 -23.25 -43.76
C ILE A 247 32.30 -22.23 -44.88
N MET A 248 33.36 -21.74 -45.54
CA MET A 248 33.23 -20.78 -46.64
C MET A 248 32.51 -21.39 -47.85
N ALA A 249 32.84 -22.62 -48.23
CA ALA A 249 32.20 -23.31 -49.35
C ALA A 249 30.70 -23.54 -49.11
N ILE A 250 30.32 -24.06 -47.93
CA ILE A 250 28.92 -24.28 -47.58
C ILE A 250 28.18 -22.95 -47.43
N GLY A 251 28.79 -21.95 -46.78
CA GLY A 251 28.21 -20.62 -46.66
C GLY A 251 27.96 -19.95 -48.02
N ALA A 252 28.89 -20.11 -48.97
CA ALA A 252 28.74 -19.62 -50.34
C ALA A 252 27.61 -20.37 -51.08
N LEU A 253 27.52 -21.70 -50.92
CA LEU A 253 26.41 -22.50 -51.46
C LEU A 253 25.06 -22.04 -50.90
N LEU A 254 24.95 -21.83 -49.57
CA LEU A 254 23.72 -21.29 -48.96
C LEU A 254 23.34 -19.92 -49.53
N PHE A 255 24.32 -19.06 -49.79
CA PHE A 255 24.05 -17.75 -50.41
C PHE A 255 23.64 -17.87 -51.90
N ILE A 256 24.24 -18.78 -52.66
CA ILE A 256 23.89 -19.02 -54.07
C ILE A 256 22.47 -19.57 -54.18
N PHE A 257 22.10 -20.53 -53.32
CA PHE A 257 20.77 -21.16 -53.25
C PHE A 257 19.81 -20.44 -52.28
N ARG A 258 20.09 -19.18 -51.92
CA ARG A 258 19.32 -18.44 -50.91
C ARG A 258 17.82 -18.38 -51.19
N LYS A 259 17.42 -18.30 -52.48
CA LYS A 259 16.00 -18.19 -52.85
C LYS A 259 15.23 -19.47 -52.48
N GLN A 260 15.81 -20.63 -52.80
CA GLN A 260 15.23 -21.92 -52.45
C GLN A 260 15.21 -22.12 -50.92
N ILE A 261 16.25 -21.65 -50.22
CA ILE A 261 16.32 -21.74 -48.76
C ILE A 261 15.28 -20.83 -48.09
N GLU A 262 15.07 -19.62 -48.60
CA GLU A 262 14.01 -18.70 -48.11
C GLU A 262 12.62 -19.29 -48.30
N GLU A 263 12.35 -19.89 -49.46
CA GLU A 263 11.08 -20.57 -49.73
C GLU A 263 10.87 -21.74 -48.76
N LEU A 264 11.90 -22.54 -48.49
CA LEU A 264 11.84 -23.62 -47.49
C LEU A 264 11.66 -23.10 -46.06
N GLN A 265 12.34 -22.00 -45.69
CA GLN A 265 12.17 -21.38 -44.37
C GLN A 265 10.76 -20.81 -44.18
N GLY A 266 10.12 -20.32 -45.26
CA GLY A 266 8.74 -19.84 -45.23
C GLY A 266 7.68 -20.92 -44.96
N ILE A 267 8.03 -22.20 -45.13
CA ILE A 267 7.15 -23.35 -44.82
C ILE A 267 7.21 -23.70 -43.32
N LEU A 268 8.32 -23.38 -42.64
CA LEU A 268 8.50 -23.68 -41.23
C LEU A 268 7.75 -22.64 -40.35
N PRO A 269 7.06 -23.07 -39.27
CA PRO A 269 6.44 -22.15 -38.33
C PRO A 269 7.49 -21.22 -37.73
N SER A 270 7.21 -19.91 -37.72
CA SER A 270 8.05 -18.94 -37.05
C SER A 270 8.02 -19.17 -35.54
N ALA A 271 9.19 -19.35 -34.91
CA ALA A 271 9.29 -19.39 -33.45
C ALA A 271 8.76 -18.07 -32.85
N PRO A 272 8.05 -18.11 -31.70
CA PRO A 272 7.56 -16.91 -31.05
C PRO A 272 8.72 -15.98 -30.72
N SER A 273 8.57 -14.70 -31.08
CA SER A 273 9.60 -13.72 -30.79
C SER A 273 9.72 -13.50 -29.28
N ALA A 274 10.95 -13.30 -28.78
CA ALA A 274 11.17 -13.01 -27.36
C ALA A 274 10.37 -11.78 -26.87
N SER A 275 10.06 -10.84 -27.76
CA SER A 275 9.24 -9.66 -27.44
C SER A 275 7.78 -9.99 -27.13
N ILE A 276 7.21 -11.01 -27.79
CA ILE A 276 5.85 -11.49 -27.54
C ILE A 276 5.83 -12.20 -26.19
N VAL A 277 6.78 -13.11 -25.97
CA VAL A 277 6.89 -13.83 -24.69
C VAL A 277 7.07 -12.86 -23.52
N TYR A 278 7.93 -11.85 -23.66
CA TYR A 278 8.11 -10.82 -22.65
C TYR A 278 6.80 -10.07 -22.34
N ARG A 279 6.06 -9.67 -23.39
CA ARG A 279 4.77 -8.99 -23.22
C ARG A 279 3.75 -9.87 -22.51
N ASP A 280 3.64 -11.14 -22.90
CA ASP A 280 2.71 -12.08 -22.28
C ASP A 280 3.01 -12.28 -20.79
N VAL A 281 4.30 -12.31 -20.42
CA VAL A 281 4.73 -12.40 -19.02
C VAL A 281 4.33 -11.16 -18.22
N ILE A 282 4.54 -9.97 -18.78
CA ILE A 282 4.13 -8.71 -18.12
C ILE A 282 2.60 -8.64 -18.00
N ASP A 283 1.86 -8.99 -19.05
CA ASP A 283 0.41 -9.01 -19.04
C ASP A 283 -0.14 -10.01 -18.00
N ALA A 284 0.52 -11.16 -17.83
CA ALA A 284 0.16 -12.14 -16.81
C ALA A 284 0.40 -11.59 -15.39
N LEU A 285 1.51 -10.89 -15.20
CA LEU A 285 1.85 -10.23 -13.94
C LEU A 285 0.83 -9.13 -13.58
N ASP A 286 0.44 -8.30 -14.55
CA ASP A 286 -0.56 -7.24 -14.34
C ASP A 286 -1.94 -7.83 -14.01
N ARG A 287 -2.35 -8.88 -14.72
CA ARG A 287 -3.62 -9.58 -14.42
C ARG A 287 -3.60 -10.19 -13.02
N LEU A 288 -2.47 -10.77 -12.61
CA LEU A 288 -2.29 -11.31 -11.26
C LEU A 288 -2.38 -10.18 -10.23
N ALA A 289 -1.73 -9.04 -10.44
CA ALA A 289 -1.76 -7.91 -9.54
C ALA A 289 -3.19 -7.36 -9.35
N VAL A 290 -3.95 -7.21 -10.44
CA VAL A 290 -5.36 -6.79 -10.40
C VAL A 290 -6.21 -7.83 -9.67
N TRP A 291 -5.99 -9.12 -9.94
CA TRP A 291 -6.73 -10.19 -9.27
C TRP A 291 -6.47 -10.23 -7.76
N VAL A 292 -5.21 -10.15 -7.33
CA VAL A 292 -4.83 -10.10 -5.91
C VAL A 292 -5.44 -8.86 -5.24
N THR A 293 -5.38 -7.71 -5.90
CA THR A 293 -5.94 -6.46 -5.37
C THR A 293 -7.46 -6.54 -5.24
N GLY A 294 -8.16 -7.04 -6.26
CA GLY A 294 -9.61 -7.23 -6.21
C GLY A 294 -10.06 -8.26 -5.16
N MET A 295 -9.23 -9.29 -4.92
CA MET A 295 -9.51 -10.31 -3.91
C MET A 295 -9.35 -9.78 -2.48
N THR A 296 -8.32 -8.96 -2.24
CA THR A 296 -7.92 -8.48 -0.90
C THR A 296 -8.51 -7.13 -0.52
N GLN A 297 -8.59 -6.18 -1.45
CA GLN A 297 -9.03 -4.80 -1.22
C GLN A 297 -10.49 -4.56 -1.61
N ARG A 298 -11.41 -5.36 -1.06
CA ARG A 298 -12.84 -5.29 -1.40
C ARG A 298 -13.58 -4.05 -0.85
N GLY A 299 -12.94 -3.26 0.02
CA GLY A 299 -13.56 -2.10 0.68
C GLY A 299 -14.64 -2.45 1.72
N SER A 300 -14.77 -3.72 2.10
CA SER A 300 -15.78 -4.20 3.06
C SER A 300 -15.16 -4.45 4.43
N LEU A 301 -15.61 -3.69 5.44
CA LEU A 301 -15.17 -3.86 6.83
C LEU A 301 -15.37 -5.31 7.33
N GLY A 302 -16.50 -5.93 6.98
CA GLY A 302 -16.78 -7.31 7.39
C GLY A 302 -15.84 -8.33 6.76
N PHE A 303 -15.32 -8.07 5.56
CA PHE A 303 -14.29 -8.91 4.95
C PHE A 303 -12.95 -8.76 5.69
N TYR A 304 -12.50 -7.54 5.94
CA TYR A 304 -11.26 -7.30 6.68
C TYR A 304 -11.31 -7.88 8.10
N LEU A 305 -12.43 -7.69 8.81
CA LEU A 305 -12.63 -8.30 10.12
C LEU A 305 -12.62 -9.84 10.03
N GLY A 306 -13.21 -10.42 8.98
CA GLY A 306 -13.14 -11.86 8.73
C GLY A 306 -11.70 -12.35 8.54
N VAL A 307 -10.89 -11.63 7.75
CA VAL A 307 -9.46 -11.94 7.57
C VAL A 307 -8.72 -11.86 8.91
N ILE A 308 -8.90 -10.78 9.67
CA ILE A 308 -8.27 -10.60 10.99
C ILE A 308 -8.63 -11.76 11.92
N LEU A 309 -9.92 -12.10 12.04
CA LEU A 309 -10.37 -13.18 12.91
C LEU A 309 -9.88 -14.55 12.43
N ILE A 310 -9.86 -14.82 11.13
CA ILE A 310 -9.30 -16.06 10.59
C ILE A 310 -7.81 -16.15 10.90
N THR A 311 -7.03 -15.10 10.67
CA THR A 311 -5.59 -15.09 10.98
C THR A 311 -5.35 -15.26 12.48
N ALA A 312 -6.14 -14.58 13.31
CA ALA A 312 -6.08 -14.70 14.77
C ALA A 312 -6.47 -16.10 15.27
N VAL A 313 -7.24 -16.87 14.49
CA VAL A 313 -7.51 -18.29 14.77
C VAL A 313 -6.39 -19.18 14.25
N VAL A 314 -6.10 -19.12 12.96
CA VAL A 314 -5.24 -20.06 12.25
C VAL A 314 -3.80 -20.00 12.74
N VAL A 315 -3.25 -18.81 12.97
CA VAL A 315 -1.83 -18.67 13.33
C VAL A 315 -1.54 -19.21 14.73
N PRO A 316 -2.23 -18.79 15.81
CA PRO A 316 -1.98 -19.36 17.13
C PRO A 316 -2.40 -20.83 17.21
N PHE A 317 -3.47 -21.22 16.53
CA PHE A 317 -3.89 -22.63 16.48
C PHE A 317 -2.81 -23.51 15.85
N ALA A 318 -2.23 -23.11 14.71
CA ALA A 318 -1.11 -23.83 14.10
C ALA A 318 0.10 -23.88 15.04
N ALA A 319 0.41 -22.78 15.75
CA ALA A 319 1.50 -22.74 16.72
C ALA A 319 1.31 -23.73 17.88
N LEU A 320 0.08 -23.98 18.34
CA LEU A 320 -0.23 -24.99 19.35
C LEU A 320 0.07 -26.43 18.90
N PHE A 321 0.06 -26.72 17.59
CA PHE A 321 0.43 -28.05 17.08
C PHE A 321 1.92 -28.20 16.77
N VAL A 322 2.62 -27.08 16.56
CA VAL A 322 4.07 -27.09 16.27
C VAL A 322 4.90 -27.13 17.53
N ASN A 323 4.42 -26.55 18.64
CA ASN A 323 5.15 -26.46 19.91
C ASN A 323 4.60 -27.46 20.94
N GLU A 324 5.46 -27.95 21.82
CA GLU A 324 5.03 -28.74 22.97
C GLU A 324 4.21 -27.86 23.92
N THR A 325 2.92 -28.18 24.06
CA THR A 325 2.02 -27.47 24.97
C THR A 325 2.05 -28.13 26.35
N PRO A 326 2.23 -27.36 27.44
CA PRO A 326 2.19 -27.92 28.79
C PRO A 326 0.81 -28.55 29.07
N PRO A 327 0.76 -29.63 29.87
CA PRO A 327 -0.49 -30.26 30.24
C PRO A 327 -1.41 -29.27 30.97
N LEU A 328 -2.71 -29.36 30.70
CA LEU A 328 -3.71 -28.58 31.44
C LEU A 328 -3.74 -29.09 32.89
N ALA A 329 -3.10 -28.35 33.79
CA ALA A 329 -3.02 -28.65 35.20
C ALA A 329 -3.63 -27.50 36.01
N ASN A 330 -4.28 -27.82 37.14
CA ASN A 330 -4.82 -26.84 38.09
C ASN A 330 -5.87 -25.85 37.52
N VAL A 331 -6.64 -26.26 36.50
CA VAL A 331 -7.73 -25.43 35.96
C VAL A 331 -8.88 -25.37 36.97
N ARG A 332 -9.00 -24.24 37.68
CA ARG A 332 -10.15 -23.94 38.54
C ARG A 332 -11.23 -23.22 37.72
N VAL A 333 -12.34 -23.91 37.46
CA VAL A 333 -13.40 -23.39 36.57
C VAL A 333 -14.24 -22.31 37.26
N SER A 334 -14.48 -22.41 38.56
CA SER A 334 -15.23 -21.42 39.34
C SER A 334 -14.88 -21.50 40.82
N GLU A 335 -14.98 -20.38 41.52
CA GLU A 335 -14.78 -20.27 42.98
C GLU A 335 -16.11 -20.15 43.74
N SER A 336 -17.19 -19.76 43.07
CA SER A 336 -18.49 -19.54 43.70
C SER A 336 -19.64 -19.88 42.75
N PRO A 337 -20.72 -20.55 43.24
CA PRO A 337 -21.94 -20.78 42.46
C PRO A 337 -22.54 -19.50 41.86
N ALA A 338 -22.35 -18.35 42.53
CA ALA A 338 -22.81 -17.06 42.03
C ALA A 338 -22.17 -16.68 40.68
N GLN A 339 -20.90 -17.05 40.46
CA GLN A 339 -20.21 -16.79 39.19
C GLN A 339 -20.88 -17.53 38.02
N TRP A 340 -21.33 -18.77 38.25
CA TRP A 340 -22.07 -19.54 37.24
C TRP A 340 -23.43 -18.92 36.93
N ALA A 341 -24.17 -18.49 37.94
CA ALA A 341 -25.46 -17.83 37.74
C ALA A 341 -25.32 -16.57 36.86
N ILE A 342 -24.32 -15.73 37.16
CA ILE A 342 -24.03 -14.52 36.38
C ILE A 342 -23.58 -14.89 34.96
N ALA A 343 -22.69 -15.86 34.81
CA ALA A 343 -22.21 -16.32 33.51
C ALA A 343 -23.37 -16.83 32.62
N VAL A 344 -24.31 -17.60 33.19
CA VAL A 344 -25.50 -18.06 32.46
C VAL A 344 -26.34 -16.88 31.98
N VAL A 345 -26.58 -15.88 32.83
CA VAL A 345 -27.31 -14.66 32.44
C VAL A 345 -26.59 -13.92 31.30
N MET A 346 -25.26 -13.78 31.39
CA MET A 346 -24.45 -13.14 30.34
C MET A 346 -24.48 -13.91 29.02
N ILE A 347 -24.36 -15.24 29.06
CA ILE A 347 -24.42 -16.12 27.88
C ILE A 347 -25.80 -16.01 27.21
N VAL A 348 -26.88 -16.08 28.00
CA VAL A 348 -28.25 -15.93 27.48
C VAL A 348 -28.42 -14.55 26.84
N ALA A 349 -27.99 -13.48 27.49
CA ALA A 349 -28.06 -12.13 26.94
C ALA A 349 -27.29 -12.02 25.60
N ALA A 350 -26.06 -12.54 25.54
CA ALA A 350 -25.24 -12.55 24.32
C ALA A 350 -25.89 -13.36 23.18
N LEU A 351 -26.47 -14.53 23.48
CA LEU A 351 -27.18 -15.33 22.49
C LEU A 351 -28.44 -14.62 21.98
N VAL A 352 -29.20 -13.97 22.87
CA VAL A 352 -30.39 -13.21 22.50
C VAL A 352 -30.06 -12.08 21.51
N VAL A 353 -28.94 -11.36 21.71
CA VAL A 353 -28.49 -10.27 20.80
C VAL A 353 -28.42 -10.74 19.34
N VAL A 354 -27.98 -11.98 19.08
CA VAL A 354 -27.83 -12.54 17.72
C VAL A 354 -29.18 -12.62 16.98
N PHE A 355 -30.28 -12.78 17.71
CA PHE A 355 -31.62 -12.93 17.14
C PHE A 355 -32.44 -11.64 17.16
N VAL A 356 -32.03 -10.64 17.94
CA VAL A 356 -32.76 -9.40 18.12
C VAL A 356 -32.71 -8.52 16.86
N ARG A 357 -33.88 -8.01 16.46
CA ARG A 357 -34.03 -7.12 15.29
C ARG A 357 -34.09 -5.63 15.65
N LYS A 358 -34.42 -5.32 16.90
CA LYS A 358 -34.56 -3.95 17.41
C LYS A 358 -33.25 -3.52 18.06
N ARG A 359 -32.65 -2.44 17.58
CA ARG A 359 -31.35 -1.97 18.09
C ARG A 359 -31.36 -1.66 19.59
N PHE A 360 -32.44 -1.05 20.08
CA PHE A 360 -32.60 -0.75 21.51
C PHE A 360 -32.48 -2.02 22.37
N LEU A 361 -33.20 -3.08 22.00
CA LEU A 361 -33.13 -4.36 22.71
C LEU A 361 -31.74 -4.99 22.61
N ALA A 362 -31.05 -4.86 21.48
CA ALA A 362 -29.68 -5.36 21.33
C ALA A 362 -28.70 -4.63 22.26
N ILE A 363 -28.79 -3.30 22.35
CA ILE A 363 -27.97 -2.49 23.26
C ILE A 363 -28.24 -2.87 24.71
N MET A 364 -29.52 -2.99 25.11
CA MET A 364 -29.87 -3.41 26.47
C MET A 364 -29.28 -4.77 26.84
N MET A 365 -29.31 -5.74 25.91
CA MET A 365 -28.75 -7.07 26.15
C MET A 365 -27.21 -7.07 26.19
N VAL A 366 -26.55 -6.20 25.42
CA VAL A 366 -25.11 -5.98 25.57
C VAL A 366 -24.80 -5.36 26.93
N SER A 367 -25.60 -4.41 27.41
CA SER A 367 -25.38 -3.83 28.74
C SER A 367 -25.55 -4.82 29.88
N VAL A 368 -26.42 -5.83 29.74
CA VAL A 368 -26.52 -6.93 30.73
C VAL A 368 -25.17 -7.65 30.90
N THR A 369 -24.37 -7.79 29.84
CA THR A 369 -23.03 -8.40 29.98
C THR A 369 -22.05 -7.45 30.67
N GLY A 370 -22.14 -6.14 30.44
CA GLY A 370 -21.35 -5.13 31.15
C GLY A 370 -21.63 -5.08 32.66
N TYR A 371 -22.90 -5.06 33.07
CA TYR A 371 -23.29 -5.14 34.48
C TYR A 371 -22.93 -6.50 35.10
N GLY A 372 -23.07 -7.60 34.35
CA GLY A 372 -22.61 -8.92 34.79
C GLY A 372 -21.11 -8.93 35.09
N MET A 373 -20.30 -8.28 34.25
CA MET A 373 -18.86 -8.13 34.47
C MET A 373 -18.54 -7.30 35.72
N ALA A 374 -19.27 -6.21 35.98
CA ALA A 374 -19.11 -5.42 37.20
C ALA A 374 -19.36 -6.26 38.47
N ILE A 375 -20.39 -7.12 38.46
CA ILE A 375 -20.67 -8.03 39.58
C ILE A 375 -19.56 -9.08 39.73
N LEU A 376 -19.04 -9.62 38.61
CA LEU A 376 -17.90 -10.55 38.67
C LEU A 376 -16.65 -9.91 39.26
N PHE A 377 -16.35 -8.63 38.94
CA PHE A 377 -15.26 -7.90 39.58
C PHE A 377 -15.49 -7.72 41.08
N ALA A 378 -16.71 -7.37 41.50
CA ALA A 378 -17.05 -7.26 42.91
C ALA A 378 -16.86 -8.59 43.66
N LEU A 379 -17.28 -9.72 43.05
CA LEU A 379 -17.09 -11.07 43.61
C LEU A 379 -15.62 -11.50 43.67
N ARG A 380 -14.75 -10.90 42.87
CA ARG A 380 -13.30 -11.15 42.85
C ARG A 380 -12.52 -10.13 43.71
N SER A 381 -13.21 -9.42 44.60
CA SER A 381 -12.62 -8.40 45.47
C SER A 381 -11.89 -7.28 44.71
N ALA A 382 -12.40 -6.89 43.53
CA ALA A 382 -11.91 -5.78 42.72
C ALA A 382 -12.92 -4.62 42.71
N PRO A 383 -13.10 -3.88 43.83
CA PRO A 383 -14.14 -2.87 43.97
C PRO A 383 -13.95 -1.64 43.08
N ASP A 384 -12.71 -1.21 42.81
CA ASP A 384 -12.41 -0.10 41.88
C ASP A 384 -12.87 -0.42 40.45
N LEU A 385 -12.52 -1.63 39.96
CA LEU A 385 -12.91 -2.10 38.64
C LEU A 385 -14.43 -2.29 38.55
N ALA A 386 -15.07 -2.82 39.60
CA ALA A 386 -16.52 -2.98 39.64
C ALA A 386 -17.25 -1.63 39.55
N THR A 387 -16.80 -0.63 40.33
CA THR A 387 -17.41 0.70 40.38
C THR A 387 -17.23 1.44 39.05
N THR A 388 -16.01 1.45 38.52
CA THR A 388 -15.71 2.08 37.23
C THR A 388 -16.48 1.42 36.08
N GLN A 389 -16.51 0.08 36.01
CA GLN A 389 -17.26 -0.65 34.99
C GLN A 389 -18.76 -0.32 35.03
N LEU A 390 -19.36 -0.24 36.22
CA LEU A 390 -20.77 0.12 36.38
C LEU A 390 -21.04 1.54 35.87
N LEU A 391 -20.19 2.50 36.23
CA LEU A 391 -20.32 3.89 35.81
C LEU A 391 -20.14 4.06 34.30
N VAL A 392 -19.11 3.43 33.72
CA VAL A 392 -18.87 3.42 32.27
C VAL A 392 -20.05 2.80 31.54
N GLU A 393 -20.53 1.64 31.98
CA GLU A 393 -21.67 0.96 31.35
C GLU A 393 -22.92 1.84 31.37
N THR A 394 -23.17 2.53 32.49
CA THR A 394 -24.31 3.44 32.62
C THR A 394 -24.19 4.63 31.65
N ILE A 395 -23.02 5.25 31.56
CA ILE A 395 -22.79 6.40 30.66
C ILE A 395 -22.86 5.98 29.20
N VAL A 396 -22.24 4.85 28.85
CA VAL A 396 -22.25 4.30 27.49
C VAL A 396 -23.68 3.94 27.07
N LEU A 397 -24.48 3.34 27.97
CA LEU A 397 -25.90 3.09 27.73
C LEU A 397 -26.65 4.40 27.45
N VAL A 398 -26.44 5.45 28.26
CA VAL A 398 -27.05 6.77 28.01
C VAL A 398 -26.62 7.30 26.64
N ALA A 399 -25.33 7.28 26.31
CA ALA A 399 -24.80 7.76 25.04
C ALA A 399 -25.41 7.00 23.84
N PHE A 400 -25.52 5.68 23.93
CA PHE A 400 -26.17 4.86 22.90
C PHE A 400 -27.66 5.17 22.77
N VAL A 401 -28.38 5.34 23.89
CA VAL A 401 -29.80 5.71 23.87
C VAL A 401 -30.00 7.07 23.20
N LEU A 402 -29.09 8.03 23.42
CA LEU A 402 -29.12 9.33 22.73
C LEU A 402 -28.84 9.18 21.23
N ALA A 403 -27.78 8.46 20.85
CA ALA A 403 -27.45 8.21 19.44
C ALA A 403 -28.58 7.48 18.68
N MET A 404 -29.27 6.58 19.37
CA MET A 404 -30.40 5.81 18.84
C MET A 404 -31.62 6.66 18.46
N ARG A 405 -31.71 7.92 18.91
CA ARG A 405 -32.77 8.84 18.48
C ARG A 405 -32.69 9.18 16.98
N VAL A 406 -31.51 9.07 16.37
CA VAL A 406 -31.28 9.37 14.94
C VAL A 406 -31.22 8.11 14.08
N LEU A 407 -30.80 6.99 14.66
CA LEU A 407 -30.64 5.76 13.90
C LEU A 407 -31.98 5.05 13.65
N PRO A 408 -32.14 4.34 12.52
CA PRO A 408 -33.33 3.53 12.26
C PRO A 408 -33.55 2.51 13.39
N ARG A 409 -34.80 2.40 13.86
CA ARG A 409 -35.18 1.50 14.97
C ARG A 409 -34.82 0.03 14.74
N GLN A 410 -34.83 -0.41 13.48
CA GLN A 410 -34.55 -1.78 13.07
C GLN A 410 -33.16 -1.91 12.45
N ILE A 411 -32.55 -3.08 12.63
CA ILE A 411 -31.29 -3.44 11.96
C ILE A 411 -31.62 -3.82 10.50
N PRO A 412 -31.04 -3.14 9.49
CA PRO A 412 -31.28 -3.45 8.09
C PRO A 412 -30.86 -4.88 7.75
N ARG A 413 -31.69 -5.61 6.99
CA ARG A 413 -31.29 -6.89 6.39
C ARG A 413 -30.47 -6.61 5.13
N ILE A 414 -29.16 -6.84 5.22
CA ILE A 414 -28.30 -6.89 4.03
C ILE A 414 -28.51 -8.27 3.41
N ARG A 415 -29.37 -8.35 2.39
CA ARG A 415 -29.52 -9.55 1.54
C ARG A 415 -28.41 -9.53 0.50
N SER A 416 -27.64 -10.60 0.38
CA SER A 416 -26.75 -10.79 -0.78
C SER A 416 -27.61 -11.01 -2.02
N LYS A 417 -27.23 -10.38 -3.14
CA LYS A 417 -27.87 -10.60 -4.44
C LYS A 417 -27.67 -12.04 -4.95
N ASP A 418 -26.66 -12.76 -4.45
CA ASP A 418 -26.19 -14.01 -5.05
C ASP A 418 -26.80 -15.28 -4.43
N GLY A 419 -27.81 -15.15 -3.54
CA GLY A 419 -28.47 -16.30 -2.89
C GLY A 419 -27.58 -17.10 -1.92
N LYS A 420 -26.28 -16.77 -1.80
CA LYS A 420 -25.30 -17.42 -0.91
C LYS A 420 -25.32 -16.90 0.54
N ASP A 421 -26.40 -16.24 0.95
CA ASP A 421 -26.56 -15.70 2.32
C ASP A 421 -26.35 -16.76 3.39
N GLY A 422 -26.80 -18.00 3.13
CA GLY A 422 -26.62 -19.14 4.04
C GLY A 422 -25.15 -19.52 4.25
N ALA A 423 -24.37 -19.66 3.17
CA ALA A 423 -22.96 -20.06 3.25
C ALA A 423 -22.11 -19.01 3.99
N HIS A 424 -22.33 -17.72 3.71
CA HIS A 424 -21.63 -16.64 4.42
C HIS A 424 -22.01 -16.57 5.90
N LYS A 425 -23.26 -16.87 6.25
CA LYS A 425 -23.69 -16.96 7.64
C LYS A 425 -23.01 -18.13 8.36
N THR A 426 -22.98 -19.31 7.75
CA THR A 426 -22.32 -20.49 8.33
C THR A 426 -20.83 -20.23 8.55
N LEU A 427 -20.13 -19.65 7.55
CA LEU A 427 -18.73 -19.30 7.69
C LEU A 427 -18.47 -18.35 8.86
N ARG A 428 -19.29 -17.30 9.02
CA ARG A 428 -19.17 -16.36 10.16
C ARG A 428 -19.36 -17.04 11.50
N VAL A 429 -20.31 -17.99 11.59
CA VAL A 429 -20.53 -18.78 12.82
C VAL A 429 -19.32 -19.67 13.12
N ILE A 430 -18.76 -20.34 12.11
CA ILE A 430 -17.55 -21.17 12.28
C ILE A 430 -16.37 -20.32 12.78
N ILE A 431 -16.14 -19.15 12.17
CA ILE A 431 -15.07 -18.23 12.58
C ILE A 431 -15.29 -17.76 14.03
N ALA A 432 -16.52 -17.36 14.38
CA ALA A 432 -16.83 -16.88 15.73
C ALA A 432 -16.66 -17.97 16.79
N LEU A 433 -17.13 -19.20 16.52
CA LEU A 433 -16.96 -20.34 17.43
C LEU A 433 -15.49 -20.76 17.53
N GLY A 434 -14.77 -20.81 16.40
CA GLY A 434 -13.34 -21.11 16.38
C GLY A 434 -12.51 -20.10 17.16
N PHE A 435 -12.79 -18.81 16.99
CA PHE A 435 -12.14 -17.74 17.75
C PHE A 435 -12.46 -17.83 19.25
N SER A 436 -13.72 -18.09 19.61
CA SER A 436 -14.11 -18.24 21.02
C SER A 436 -13.44 -19.45 21.67
N ALA A 437 -13.39 -20.59 20.98
CA ALA A 437 -12.72 -21.80 21.45
C ALA A 437 -11.21 -21.59 21.59
N LEU A 438 -10.57 -20.90 20.64
CA LEU A 438 -9.16 -20.55 20.74
C LEU A 438 -8.88 -19.63 21.93
N MET A 439 -9.67 -18.58 22.13
CA MET A 439 -9.48 -17.67 23.28
C MET A 439 -9.63 -18.40 24.63
N MET A 440 -10.57 -19.34 24.71
CA MET A 440 -10.72 -20.21 25.87
C MET A 440 -9.49 -21.11 26.07
N ALA A 441 -9.03 -21.79 25.01
CA ALA A 441 -7.84 -22.63 25.05
C ALA A 441 -6.60 -21.82 25.47
N LEU A 442 -6.37 -20.65 24.84
CA LEU A 442 -5.27 -19.76 25.15
C LEU A 442 -5.29 -19.33 26.62
N ALA A 443 -6.45 -18.94 27.16
CA ALA A 443 -6.58 -18.60 28.57
C ALA A 443 -6.21 -19.79 29.48
N MET A 444 -6.74 -20.99 29.21
CA MET A 444 -6.45 -22.19 29.99
C MET A 444 -4.96 -22.57 29.98
N PHE A 445 -4.33 -22.57 28.80
CA PHE A 445 -2.90 -22.87 28.66
C PHE A 445 -2.03 -21.79 29.33
N THR A 446 -2.40 -20.51 29.21
CA THR A 446 -1.65 -19.40 29.83
C THR A 446 -1.72 -19.45 31.36
N PHE A 447 -2.86 -19.84 31.94
CA PHE A 447 -2.96 -20.04 33.39
C PHE A 447 -2.18 -21.27 33.85
N SER A 448 -2.15 -22.32 33.05
CA SER A 448 -1.42 -23.56 33.36
C SER A 448 0.10 -23.43 33.20
N SER A 449 0.58 -22.45 32.41
CA SER A 449 2.01 -22.26 32.14
C SER A 449 2.74 -21.35 33.13
N ARG A 450 2.06 -20.83 34.16
CA ARG A 450 2.68 -19.98 35.19
C ARG A 450 3.62 -20.80 36.08
N SER A 451 4.90 -20.47 36.09
CA SER A 451 5.96 -21.16 36.84
C SER A 451 6.69 -20.30 37.88
N LEU A 452 6.52 -18.98 37.84
CA LEU A 452 7.15 -18.03 38.75
C LEU A 452 6.12 -17.32 39.62
N ASP A 453 6.54 -16.90 40.80
CA ASP A 453 5.71 -16.09 41.69
C ASP A 453 5.40 -14.73 41.04
N PRO A 454 4.15 -14.27 41.10
CA PRO A 454 3.77 -13.02 40.46
C PRO A 454 4.17 -11.81 41.31
N ILE A 455 4.60 -10.73 40.65
CA ILE A 455 4.92 -9.44 41.29
C ILE A 455 3.75 -8.87 42.11
N SER A 456 2.51 -9.31 41.84
CA SER A 456 1.31 -8.91 42.59
C SER A 456 1.39 -9.20 44.09
N LEU A 457 2.24 -10.14 44.53
CA LEU A 457 2.44 -10.44 45.96
C LEU A 457 3.16 -9.29 46.69
N GLU A 458 4.03 -8.55 46.00
CA GLU A 458 4.75 -7.41 46.58
C GLU A 458 4.00 -6.08 46.45
N MET A 459 3.04 -5.99 45.51
CA MET A 459 2.31 -4.74 45.20
C MET A 459 1.65 -4.07 46.41
N PRO A 460 1.05 -4.78 47.40
CA PRO A 460 0.50 -4.12 48.59
C PRO A 460 1.56 -3.41 49.43
N ARG A 461 2.76 -4.00 49.56
CA ARG A 461 3.88 -3.41 50.27
C ARG A 461 4.44 -2.21 49.50
N LEU A 462 4.65 -2.37 48.19
CA LEU A 462 5.15 -1.29 47.32
C LEU A 462 4.19 -0.11 47.27
N ALA A 463 2.87 -0.34 47.21
CA ALA A 463 1.87 0.72 47.23
C ALA A 463 1.93 1.55 48.52
N TYR A 464 2.18 0.91 49.66
CA TYR A 464 2.30 1.62 50.93
C TYR A 464 3.66 2.31 51.12
N GLU A 465 4.76 1.63 50.78
CA GLU A 465 6.12 2.15 50.99
C GLU A 465 6.52 3.22 49.97
N ILE A 466 6.14 3.06 48.70
CA ILE A 466 6.53 3.96 47.60
C ILE A 466 5.43 4.99 47.36
N GLY A 467 4.19 4.51 47.18
CA GLY A 467 3.08 5.38 46.82
C GLY A 467 2.27 5.90 48.00
N HIS A 468 2.64 5.54 49.24
CA HIS A 468 2.04 6.06 50.49
C HIS A 468 0.51 5.91 50.61
N GLY A 469 -0.05 4.84 50.03
CA GLY A 469 -1.50 4.61 50.04
C GLY A 469 -1.89 3.16 50.28
N TYR A 470 -3.10 2.96 50.81
CA TYR A 470 -3.66 1.62 51.04
C TYR A 470 -4.38 1.04 49.82
N ASN A 471 -4.87 1.88 48.91
CA ASN A 471 -5.51 1.40 47.69
C ASN A 471 -4.46 1.02 46.66
N VAL A 472 -4.09 -0.26 46.65
CA VAL A 472 -3.08 -0.82 45.73
C VAL A 472 -3.42 -0.52 44.27
N VAL A 473 -4.69 -0.54 43.88
CA VAL A 473 -5.09 -0.27 42.49
C VAL A 473 -4.87 1.19 42.14
N ASN A 474 -5.43 2.12 42.92
CA ASN A 474 -5.30 3.55 42.63
C ASN A 474 -3.83 3.98 42.65
N VAL A 475 -3.09 3.61 43.70
CA VAL A 475 -1.67 3.93 43.85
C VAL A 475 -0.84 3.37 42.69
N THR A 476 -1.15 2.17 42.21
CA THR A 476 -0.48 1.63 41.01
C THR A 476 -0.75 2.50 39.79
N LEU A 477 -1.99 2.95 39.61
CA LEU A 477 -2.38 3.74 38.43
C LEU A 477 -1.83 5.17 38.46
N VAL A 478 -1.76 5.81 39.61
CA VAL A 478 -1.39 7.24 39.70
C VAL A 478 0.06 7.51 40.11
N ASP A 479 0.76 6.48 40.62
CA ASP A 479 2.12 6.62 41.11
C ASP A 479 3.07 5.65 40.37
N MET A 480 2.98 4.34 40.66
CA MET A 480 3.95 3.36 40.15
C MET A 480 3.91 3.14 38.63
N ARG A 481 2.71 3.20 38.03
CA ARG A 481 2.45 3.01 36.59
C ARG A 481 1.70 4.19 35.97
N VAL A 482 1.92 5.38 36.51
CA VAL A 482 1.31 6.65 36.09
C VAL A 482 1.43 6.96 34.59
N TRP A 483 2.47 6.47 33.93
CA TRP A 483 2.61 6.58 32.47
C TRP A 483 1.48 5.94 31.69
N ASP A 484 0.95 4.81 32.16
CA ASP A 484 -0.17 4.13 31.51
C ASP A 484 -1.42 4.99 31.62
N THR A 485 -1.71 5.52 32.81
CA THR A 485 -2.87 6.41 33.03
C THR A 485 -2.73 7.73 32.27
N PHE A 486 -1.53 8.31 32.20
CA PHE A 486 -1.27 9.52 31.38
C PHE A 486 -1.52 9.25 29.88
N GLY A 487 -1.08 8.08 29.40
CA GLY A 487 -1.36 7.64 28.03
C GLY A 487 -2.86 7.45 27.76
N GLU A 488 -3.57 6.78 28.66
CA GLU A 488 -5.01 6.56 28.57
C GLU A 488 -5.80 7.88 28.50
N ILE A 489 -5.55 8.82 29.43
CA ILE A 489 -6.26 10.11 29.42
C ILE A 489 -5.93 10.95 28.17
N SER A 490 -4.70 10.83 27.65
CA SER A 490 -4.30 11.49 26.40
C SER A 490 -5.08 10.92 25.21
N VAL A 491 -5.23 9.58 25.14
CA VAL A 491 -6.06 8.92 24.12
C VAL A 491 -7.53 9.30 24.27
N LEU A 492 -8.07 9.40 25.49
CA LEU A 492 -9.44 9.86 25.72
C LEU A 492 -9.66 11.30 25.28
N ALA A 493 -8.72 12.21 25.58
CA ALA A 493 -8.78 13.59 25.12
C ALA A 493 -8.70 13.70 23.59
N LEU A 494 -7.84 12.90 22.95
CA LEU A 494 -7.74 12.83 21.49
C LEU A 494 -9.03 12.28 20.87
N ALA A 495 -9.59 11.20 21.43
CA ALA A 495 -10.85 10.61 20.97
C ALA A 495 -12.01 11.61 21.09
N ALA A 496 -12.16 12.28 22.23
CA ALA A 496 -13.17 13.32 22.44
C ALA A 496 -13.03 14.45 21.41
N THR A 497 -11.82 14.99 21.26
CA THR A 497 -11.53 16.08 20.32
C THR A 497 -11.76 15.65 18.87
N GLY A 498 -11.42 14.40 18.52
CA GLY A 498 -11.67 13.82 17.20
C GLY A 498 -13.16 13.68 16.89
N VAL A 499 -13.95 13.16 17.85
CA VAL A 499 -15.41 13.06 17.73
C VAL A 499 -16.03 14.44 17.57
N ALA A 500 -15.65 15.39 18.42
CA ALA A 500 -16.09 16.78 18.32
C ALA A 500 -15.74 17.35 16.94
N SER A 501 -14.50 17.21 16.47
CA SER A 501 -14.06 17.70 15.16
C SER A 501 -14.89 17.13 14.01
N LEU A 502 -15.06 15.79 13.94
CA LEU A 502 -15.86 15.14 12.91
C LEU A 502 -17.32 15.62 12.89
N LEU A 503 -17.92 15.82 14.07
CA LEU A 503 -19.28 16.30 14.16
C LEU A 503 -19.37 17.80 13.82
N PHE A 504 -18.47 18.65 14.30
CA PHE A 504 -18.54 20.10 14.10
C PHE A 504 -18.08 20.56 12.69
N ILE A 505 -17.31 19.77 11.95
CA ILE A 505 -16.90 20.06 10.56
C ILE A 505 -18.13 20.23 9.64
N GLU A 506 -19.18 19.42 9.82
CA GLU A 506 -20.39 19.46 8.99
C GLU A 506 -21.26 20.73 9.18
N GLY A 507 -20.95 21.57 10.18
CA GLY A 507 -21.72 22.79 10.48
C GLY A 507 -21.03 24.10 10.10
N ARG A 508 -19.76 24.09 9.69
CA ARG A 508 -18.99 25.33 9.49
C ARG A 508 -19.37 26.08 8.21
N ALA A 509 -19.91 25.39 7.20
CA ALA A 509 -20.42 26.00 5.97
C ALA A 509 -21.82 26.64 6.16
N ASP A 510 -22.71 26.01 6.94
CA ASP A 510 -24.08 26.52 7.15
C ASP A 510 -24.22 27.52 8.31
N SER A 511 -23.29 27.48 9.29
CA SER A 511 -23.36 28.39 10.46
C SER A 511 -22.92 29.82 10.15
N ALA A 512 -22.13 30.05 9.08
CA ALA A 512 -21.85 31.40 8.58
C ALA A 512 -23.14 32.11 8.11
N SER A 513 -24.11 31.34 7.64
CA SER A 513 -25.44 31.79 7.21
C SER A 513 -26.40 31.99 8.39
N ALA A 514 -26.29 31.16 9.44
CA ALA A 514 -27.16 31.22 10.62
C ALA A 514 -26.78 32.35 11.62
N ARG A 515 -25.52 32.81 11.61
CA ARG A 515 -25.04 33.90 12.48
C ARG A 515 -25.54 35.30 12.04
N ARG A 516 -26.29 35.39 10.94
CA ARG A 516 -26.96 36.60 10.42
C ARG A 516 -28.49 36.59 10.59
N LEU A 517 -29.05 35.77 11.49
CA LEU A 517 -30.45 35.92 11.87
C LEU A 517 -30.57 36.95 12.99
N ASP A 518 -30.70 38.19 12.55
CA ASP A 518 -30.98 39.39 13.34
C ASP A 518 -32.14 39.15 14.33
N THR A 519 -31.83 39.21 15.61
CA THR A 519 -32.78 39.04 16.72
C THR A 519 -33.85 40.13 16.73
N GLN A 520 -33.60 41.29 16.08
CA GLN A 520 -34.61 42.33 15.87
C GLN A 520 -35.61 41.98 14.77
N ALA A 521 -35.20 41.28 13.70
CA ALA A 521 -36.08 40.85 12.62
C ALA A 521 -37.11 39.81 13.11
N MET A 522 -36.73 38.88 13.99
CA MET A 522 -37.66 37.91 14.60
C MET A 522 -38.67 38.57 15.54
N LYS A 523 -38.27 39.53 16.39
CA LYS A 523 -39.21 40.30 17.24
C LYS A 523 -40.23 41.11 16.43
N LYS A 524 -39.83 41.65 15.27
CA LYS A 524 -40.71 42.39 14.37
C LYS A 524 -41.72 41.50 13.65
N ILE A 525 -41.32 40.28 13.29
CA ILE A 525 -42.21 39.26 12.70
C ILE A 525 -43.17 38.70 13.76
N GLU A 526 -42.70 38.43 14.98
CA GLU A 526 -43.50 37.90 16.08
C GLU A 526 -44.57 38.91 16.55
N SER A 527 -44.22 40.19 16.69
CA SER A 527 -45.18 41.27 17.00
C SER A 527 -46.21 41.50 15.88
N SER A 528 -45.84 41.26 14.62
CA SER A 528 -46.75 41.37 13.48
C SER A 528 -47.67 40.15 13.32
N PHE A 529 -47.22 38.96 13.75
CA PHE A 529 -48.02 37.72 13.73
C PHE A 529 -48.98 37.61 14.92
N ALA A 530 -48.55 38.10 16.09
CA ALA A 530 -49.38 38.18 17.29
C ALA A 530 -50.57 39.14 17.12
N LYS A 531 -50.43 40.17 16.27
CA LYS A 531 -51.52 41.10 15.94
C LYS A 531 -52.59 40.53 15.00
N ARG A 532 -52.32 39.41 14.32
CA ARG A 532 -53.16 38.91 13.21
C ARG A 532 -53.84 37.57 13.46
N THR A 533 -53.56 36.91 14.59
CA THR A 533 -54.12 35.59 14.89
C THR A 533 -54.85 35.67 16.23
N GLN A 534 -56.17 35.53 16.22
CA GLN A 534 -56.96 35.39 17.44
C GLN A 534 -56.54 34.08 18.14
N ILE A 535 -55.72 34.22 19.18
CA ILE A 535 -55.19 33.11 19.99
C ILE A 535 -56.31 32.65 20.93
N THR A 536 -56.64 31.35 20.85
CA THR A 536 -57.71 30.67 21.59
C THR A 536 -57.42 30.63 23.10
N VAL A 537 -58.47 30.73 23.91
CA VAL A 537 -58.43 30.78 25.39
C VAL A 537 -57.61 29.65 26.03
N ALA A 538 -57.57 28.46 25.42
CA ALA A 538 -56.77 27.32 25.89
C ALA A 538 -55.25 27.59 25.91
N GLN A 539 -54.72 28.37 24.97
CA GLN A 539 -53.30 28.76 24.94
C GLN A 539 -52.98 29.82 26.00
N ARG A 540 -53.96 30.64 26.40
CA ARG A 540 -53.80 31.64 27.46
C ARG A 540 -53.77 30.98 28.84
N VAL A 541 -54.56 29.93 29.06
CA VAL A 541 -54.54 29.14 30.31
C VAL A 541 -53.26 28.30 30.41
N ALA A 542 -52.79 27.69 29.31
CA ALA A 542 -51.49 27.01 29.29
C ALA A 542 -50.31 27.97 29.56
N GLY A 543 -50.42 29.23 29.13
CA GLY A 543 -49.47 30.30 29.46
C GLY A 543 -49.48 30.69 30.94
N GLN A 544 -50.65 30.71 31.59
CA GLN A 544 -50.78 31.04 33.02
C GLN A 544 -50.12 30.00 33.96
N PHE A 545 -50.03 28.73 33.56
CA PHE A 545 -49.26 27.71 34.30
C PHE A 545 -47.76 27.70 33.95
N SER A 546 -47.33 28.47 32.94
CA SER A 546 -45.92 28.58 32.52
C SER A 546 -45.16 29.72 33.20
N SER A 547 -45.88 30.68 33.78
CA SER A 547 -45.32 31.84 34.50
C SER A 547 -45.38 31.62 36.01
N VAL A 548 -44.56 30.71 36.54
CA VAL A 548 -44.17 30.78 37.94
C VAL A 548 -42.85 31.55 38.00
N GLU A 549 -42.88 32.71 38.66
CA GLU A 549 -41.82 33.71 38.75
C GLU A 549 -40.65 33.28 39.69
N ARG A 550 -40.79 32.15 40.39
CA ARG A 550 -39.71 31.54 41.19
C ARG A 550 -38.77 30.76 40.28
N ASP A 551 -37.47 31.06 40.34
CA ASP A 551 -36.44 30.33 39.60
C ASP A 551 -36.56 28.82 39.81
N PRO A 552 -37.00 28.05 38.80
CA PRO A 552 -37.04 26.61 38.94
C PRO A 552 -35.61 26.09 38.92
N PHE A 553 -35.27 25.23 39.89
CA PHE A 553 -33.95 24.59 40.00
C PHE A 553 -33.50 23.88 38.69
N ILE A 554 -34.46 23.47 37.86
CA ILE A 554 -34.26 22.97 36.49
C ILE A 554 -34.94 23.95 35.52
N VAL A 555 -34.18 24.48 34.57
CA VAL A 555 -34.58 25.45 33.54
C VAL A 555 -35.55 24.84 32.51
N ALA A 556 -35.66 23.50 32.46
CA ALA A 556 -36.57 22.73 31.60
C ALA A 556 -38.01 23.26 31.59
N GLY A 557 -38.49 23.77 32.73
CA GLY A 557 -39.83 24.34 32.84
C GLY A 557 -40.10 25.54 31.94
N ARG A 558 -39.05 26.20 31.43
CA ARG A 558 -39.11 27.34 30.50
C ARG A 558 -38.76 26.98 29.05
N THR A 559 -38.10 25.83 28.82
CA THR A 559 -37.53 25.47 27.50
C THR A 559 -38.19 24.27 26.83
N LEU A 560 -38.89 23.41 27.57
CA LEU A 560 -39.58 22.22 27.04
C LEU A 560 -41.11 22.38 27.04
N PRO A 561 -41.81 21.94 25.97
CA PRO A 561 -43.27 21.88 25.95
C PRO A 561 -43.82 21.03 27.11
N PRO A 562 -44.95 21.41 27.74
CA PRO A 562 -45.54 20.69 28.89
C PRO A 562 -45.77 19.19 28.63
N GLU A 563 -46.13 18.82 27.40
CA GLU A 563 -46.39 17.44 26.96
C GLU A 563 -45.14 16.54 26.97
N SER A 564 -43.95 17.13 27.02
CA SER A 564 -42.66 16.43 26.99
C SER A 564 -41.92 16.46 28.33
N ARG A 565 -42.53 17.04 29.37
CA ARG A 565 -41.95 17.16 30.71
C ARG A 565 -42.35 15.98 31.59
N SER A 566 -41.39 15.46 32.35
CA SER A 566 -41.64 14.46 33.39
C SER A 566 -41.33 15.07 34.76
N ILE A 567 -42.37 15.40 35.52
CA ILE A 567 -42.26 16.00 36.86
C ILE A 567 -41.49 15.07 37.80
N LEU A 568 -41.73 13.76 37.71
CA LEU A 568 -41.02 12.75 38.51
C LEU A 568 -39.51 12.80 38.24
N LEU A 569 -39.11 12.87 36.97
CA LEU A 569 -37.70 12.93 36.59
C LEU A 569 -37.05 14.25 37.03
N GLU A 570 -37.76 15.38 36.93
CA GLU A 570 -37.28 16.67 37.43
C GLU A 570 -37.02 16.64 38.95
N VAL A 571 -37.96 16.10 39.74
CA VAL A 571 -37.82 16.00 41.20
C VAL A 571 -36.70 15.04 41.59
N MET A 572 -36.62 13.86 40.96
CA MET A 572 -35.54 12.90 41.22
C MET A 572 -34.17 13.48 40.86
N THR A 573 -34.06 14.18 39.73
CA THR A 573 -32.83 14.84 39.30
C THR A 573 -32.35 15.86 40.33
N ARG A 574 -33.28 16.66 40.89
CA ARG A 574 -32.94 17.65 41.92
C ARG A 574 -32.34 17.03 43.17
N LEU A 575 -32.90 15.90 43.60
CA LEU A 575 -32.42 15.17 44.78
C LEU A 575 -31.10 14.46 44.51
N LEU A 576 -30.97 13.80 43.35
CA LEU A 576 -29.80 13.00 43.02
C LEU A 576 -28.58 13.83 42.62
N PHE A 577 -28.77 14.97 41.94
CA PHE A 577 -27.65 15.73 41.38
C PHE A 577 -26.60 16.11 42.43
N HIS A 578 -27.01 16.75 43.53
CA HIS A 578 -26.06 17.16 44.58
C HIS A 578 -25.44 15.95 45.28
N THR A 579 -26.22 14.91 45.52
CA THR A 579 -25.73 13.66 46.12
C THR A 579 -24.63 13.03 45.25
N LEU A 580 -24.84 12.96 43.93
CA LEU A 580 -23.85 12.43 42.99
C LEU A 580 -22.58 13.29 42.95
N ILE A 581 -22.70 14.63 43.02
CA ILE A 581 -21.54 15.54 43.09
C ILE A 581 -20.75 15.33 44.38
N ILE A 582 -21.43 15.19 45.53
CA ILE A 582 -20.77 14.95 46.82
C ILE A 582 -20.07 13.59 46.83
N VAL A 583 -20.75 12.54 46.38
CA VAL A 583 -20.17 11.18 46.28
C VAL A 583 -18.98 11.16 45.33
N SER A 584 -19.07 11.90 44.22
CA SER A 584 -17.98 12.05 43.26
C SER A 584 -16.73 12.70 43.89
N PHE A 585 -16.91 13.79 44.63
CA PHE A 585 -15.82 14.46 45.34
C PHE A 585 -15.21 13.57 46.44
N TYR A 586 -16.06 12.83 47.16
CA TYR A 586 -15.61 11.82 48.11
C TYR A 586 -14.76 10.74 47.43
N MET A 587 -15.20 10.19 46.30
CA MET A 587 -14.44 9.17 45.55
C MET A 587 -13.09 9.69 45.06
N LEU A 588 -13.01 10.98 44.66
CA LEU A 588 -11.77 11.62 44.24
C LEU A 588 -10.76 11.70 45.39
N ILE A 589 -11.17 12.21 46.55
CA ILE A 589 -10.27 12.40 47.70
C ILE A 589 -9.93 11.08 48.38
N ALA A 590 -10.92 10.19 48.55
CA ALA A 590 -10.74 8.94 49.25
C ALA A 590 -9.98 7.88 48.42
N GLY A 591 -9.83 8.09 47.10
CA GLY A 591 -9.31 7.10 46.14
C GLY A 591 -7.94 6.52 46.48
N HIS A 592 -7.11 7.27 47.20
CA HIS A 592 -5.78 6.81 47.62
C HIS A 592 -5.80 5.68 48.66
N ASN A 593 -6.90 5.56 49.42
CA ASN A 593 -7.03 4.61 50.52
C ASN A 593 -8.28 3.72 50.41
N LEU A 594 -9.31 4.19 49.73
CA LEU A 594 -10.58 3.50 49.52
C LEU A 594 -10.87 3.38 48.03
N PRO A 595 -11.81 2.50 47.62
CA PRO A 595 -12.15 2.35 46.23
C PRO A 595 -12.69 3.65 45.62
N GLY A 596 -12.14 4.07 44.48
CA GLY A 596 -12.42 5.38 43.88
C GLY A 596 -11.31 5.88 42.95
N GLY A 597 -10.97 7.17 43.08
CA GLY A 597 -9.97 7.86 42.28
C GLY A 597 -10.55 8.86 41.29
N GLY A 598 -9.68 9.53 40.53
CA GLY A 598 -10.05 10.59 39.60
C GLY A 598 -11.00 10.14 38.50
N PHE A 599 -10.81 8.92 37.99
CA PHE A 599 -11.63 8.37 36.90
C PHE A 599 -13.07 8.08 37.34
N ALA A 600 -13.25 7.31 38.41
CA ALA A 600 -14.57 6.97 38.95
C ALA A 600 -15.33 8.23 39.41
N GLY A 601 -14.64 9.15 40.10
CA GLY A 601 -15.21 10.45 40.47
C GLY A 601 -15.69 11.23 39.25
N GLY A 602 -14.86 11.36 38.22
CA GLY A 602 -15.21 12.11 37.00
C GLY A 602 -16.42 11.52 36.27
N LEU A 603 -16.51 10.18 36.17
CA LEU A 603 -17.68 9.51 35.61
C LEU A 603 -18.93 9.74 36.46
N MET A 604 -18.82 9.78 37.78
CA MET A 604 -19.95 10.06 38.67
C MET A 604 -20.54 11.47 38.43
N VAL A 605 -19.69 12.48 38.24
CA VAL A 605 -20.14 13.82 37.81
C VAL A 605 -20.74 13.77 36.40
N GLY A 606 -20.12 13.02 35.49
CA GLY A 606 -20.65 12.78 34.15
C GLY A 606 -22.07 12.22 34.18
N LEU A 607 -22.34 11.26 35.07
CA LEU A 607 -23.68 10.71 35.30
C LEU A 607 -24.63 11.75 35.89
N ALA A 608 -24.17 12.58 36.84
CA ALA A 608 -24.97 13.68 37.38
C ALA A 608 -25.42 14.65 36.27
N PHE A 609 -24.52 14.99 35.34
CA PHE A 609 -24.85 15.78 34.15
C PHE A 609 -25.76 15.04 33.17
N ALA A 610 -25.58 13.74 32.98
CA ALA A 610 -26.45 12.93 32.13
C ALA A 610 -27.90 12.92 32.65
N VAL A 611 -28.10 12.79 33.96
CA VAL A 611 -29.43 12.84 34.59
C VAL A 611 -30.07 14.22 34.39
N ARG A 612 -29.31 15.31 34.58
CA ARG A 612 -29.80 16.68 34.26
C ARG A 612 -30.14 16.88 32.79
N TYR A 613 -29.32 16.34 31.90
CA TYR A 613 -29.59 16.37 30.47
C TYR A 613 -30.88 15.62 30.12
N LEU A 614 -31.12 14.44 30.71
CA LEU A 614 -32.35 13.67 30.47
C LEU A 614 -33.60 14.40 31.00
N ALA A 615 -33.49 15.14 32.09
CA ALA A 615 -34.59 15.90 32.69
C ALA A 615 -34.91 17.21 31.93
N GLY A 616 -33.90 17.93 31.43
CA GLY A 616 -34.08 19.29 30.90
C GLY A 616 -33.45 19.60 29.54
N GLY A 617 -32.88 18.60 28.87
CA GLY A 617 -32.25 18.75 27.55
C GLY A 617 -30.97 19.58 27.55
N GLY A 618 -30.53 19.99 26.35
CA GLY A 618 -29.26 20.71 26.16
C GLY A 618 -29.18 22.07 26.84
N ALA A 619 -30.30 22.80 26.95
CA ALA A 619 -30.34 24.10 27.63
C ALA A 619 -30.06 23.97 29.13
N GLU A 620 -30.62 22.95 29.78
CA GLU A 620 -30.35 22.64 31.19
C GLU A 620 -28.89 22.23 31.40
N LEU A 621 -28.35 21.39 30.52
CA LEU A 621 -26.94 20.98 30.59
C LEU A 621 -25.97 22.18 30.46
N ARG A 622 -26.30 23.17 29.63
CA ARG A 622 -25.52 24.42 29.51
C ARG A 622 -25.66 25.33 30.73
N ALA A 623 -26.83 25.38 31.35
CA ALA A 623 -27.02 26.12 32.60
C ALA A 623 -26.32 25.45 33.79
N ALA A 624 -26.26 24.12 33.80
CA ALA A 624 -25.64 23.32 34.86
C ALA A 624 -24.11 23.38 34.88
N SER A 625 -23.49 23.61 33.72
CA SER A 625 -22.03 23.62 33.55
C SER A 625 -21.58 24.96 32.97
N PRO A 626 -20.95 25.85 33.78
CA PRO A 626 -20.51 27.16 33.32
C PRO A 626 -19.34 27.08 32.32
N PHE A 627 -18.59 25.97 32.31
CA PHE A 627 -17.42 25.78 31.46
C PHE A 627 -17.72 24.92 30.23
N SER A 628 -16.85 25.04 29.22
CA SER A 628 -16.94 24.21 28.01
C SER A 628 -16.29 22.84 28.23
N ALA A 629 -16.76 21.81 27.54
CA ALA A 629 -16.15 20.48 27.57
C ALA A 629 -14.66 20.51 27.20
N GLY A 630 -14.28 21.33 26.20
CA GLY A 630 -12.88 21.54 25.81
C GLY A 630 -12.04 22.21 26.92
N THR A 631 -12.63 23.08 27.73
CA THR A 631 -11.95 23.69 28.89
C THR A 631 -11.62 22.63 29.94
N PHE A 632 -12.56 21.72 30.24
CA PHE A 632 -12.33 20.61 31.15
C PHE A 632 -11.27 19.63 30.64
N LEU A 633 -11.33 19.25 29.36
CA LEU A 633 -10.33 18.39 28.72
C LEU A 633 -8.92 19.03 28.76
N GLY A 634 -8.81 20.30 28.36
CA GLY A 634 -7.53 21.01 28.33
C GLY A 634 -6.96 21.29 29.71
N ALA A 635 -7.80 21.69 30.69
CA ALA A 635 -7.38 21.89 32.07
C ALA A 635 -6.96 20.58 32.73
N GLY A 636 -7.73 19.50 32.53
CA GLY A 636 -7.41 18.18 33.06
C GLY A 636 -6.08 17.64 32.54
N LEU A 637 -5.87 17.68 31.22
CA LEU A 637 -4.60 17.28 30.61
C LEU A 637 -3.46 18.21 31.05
N GLY A 638 -3.70 19.52 31.09
CA GLY A 638 -2.71 20.50 31.52
C GLY A 638 -2.26 20.31 32.97
N ILE A 639 -3.18 20.03 33.89
CA ILE A 639 -2.87 19.73 35.30
C ILE A 639 -2.09 18.42 35.41
N ALA A 640 -2.49 17.37 34.69
CA ALA A 640 -1.78 16.09 34.68
C ALA A 640 -0.35 16.23 34.13
N THR A 641 -0.17 16.99 33.05
CA THR A 641 1.16 17.29 32.48
C THR A 641 1.99 18.16 33.42
N LEU A 642 1.39 19.15 34.08
CA LEU A 642 2.10 19.99 35.05
C LEU A 642 2.58 19.15 36.24
N TYR A 643 1.74 18.27 36.77
CA TYR A 643 2.13 17.31 37.81
C TYR A 643 3.30 16.44 37.34
N ALA A 644 3.24 15.89 36.12
CA ALA A 644 4.28 15.04 35.56
C ALA A 644 5.65 15.72 35.50
N LEU A 645 5.67 16.99 35.08
CA LEU A 645 6.89 17.76 34.84
C LEU A 645 7.41 18.49 36.07
N ALA A 646 6.55 18.74 37.08
CA ALA A 646 6.92 19.53 38.25
C ALA A 646 8.15 18.96 38.99
N PRO A 647 8.24 17.66 39.33
CA PRO A 647 9.41 17.11 40.04
C PRO A 647 10.75 17.34 39.33
N ALA A 648 10.76 17.35 37.99
CA ALA A 648 11.97 17.58 37.20
C ALA A 648 12.55 18.99 37.39
N LEU A 649 11.75 19.97 37.82
CA LEU A 649 12.24 21.31 38.18
C LEU A 649 13.09 21.30 39.45
N TRP A 650 12.92 20.30 40.32
CA TRP A 650 13.72 20.07 41.53
C TRP A 650 14.82 19.03 41.35
N GLY A 651 15.01 18.52 40.13
CA GLY A 651 16.03 17.50 39.81
C GLY A 651 15.58 16.05 40.04
N ASP A 652 14.32 15.83 40.43
CA ASP A 652 13.75 14.50 40.63
C ASP A 652 13.21 13.91 39.31
N PRO A 653 13.06 12.57 39.23
CA PRO A 653 12.42 11.93 38.09
C PRO A 653 11.00 12.45 37.85
N ILE A 654 10.61 12.53 36.57
CA ILE A 654 9.23 12.88 36.21
C ILE A 654 8.23 11.90 36.84
N PHE A 655 7.09 12.45 37.27
CA PHE A 655 6.04 11.78 38.05
C PHE A 655 6.39 11.34 39.48
N SER A 656 7.52 11.76 40.05
CA SER A 656 7.75 11.56 41.49
C SER A 656 6.65 12.22 42.33
N SER A 657 6.09 11.47 43.27
CA SER A 657 5.11 11.96 44.25
C SER A 657 5.81 12.39 45.55
N TYR A 658 5.16 13.28 46.30
CA TYR A 658 5.62 13.77 47.59
C TYR A 658 4.48 13.66 48.61
N VAL A 659 4.84 13.42 49.86
CA VAL A 659 3.91 13.43 50.99
C VAL A 659 4.01 14.76 51.71
N LEU A 660 2.86 15.38 51.96
CA LEU A 660 2.71 16.62 52.71
C LEU A 660 1.84 16.33 53.93
N ASP A 661 2.47 16.36 55.10
CA ASP A 661 1.80 16.19 56.38
C ASP A 661 1.52 17.57 57.01
N PHE A 662 0.27 17.86 57.31
CA PHE A 662 -0.11 19.12 57.97
C PHE A 662 -1.32 18.95 58.89
N TRP A 663 -1.38 19.77 59.94
CA TRP A 663 -2.47 19.74 60.92
C TRP A 663 -3.55 20.77 60.56
N LEU A 664 -4.81 20.35 60.50
CA LEU A 664 -5.97 21.21 60.31
C LEU A 664 -6.85 21.28 61.58
N PRO A 665 -7.33 22.47 61.99
CA PRO A 665 -8.09 22.65 63.23
C PRO A 665 -9.34 21.78 63.41
N VAL A 666 -9.95 21.33 62.31
CA VAL A 666 -11.18 20.52 62.32
C VAL A 666 -10.91 19.04 62.00
N PHE A 667 -9.83 18.75 61.26
CA PHE A 667 -9.59 17.43 60.67
C PHE A 667 -8.40 16.70 61.31
N GLY A 668 -7.63 17.35 62.18
CA GLY A 668 -6.43 16.77 62.79
C GLY A 668 -5.27 16.69 61.81
N ASP A 669 -4.42 15.68 61.97
CA ASP A 669 -3.31 15.41 61.07
C ASP A 669 -3.81 14.91 59.72
N VAL A 670 -3.48 15.64 58.65
CA VAL A 670 -3.86 15.33 57.28
C VAL A 670 -2.61 14.90 56.51
N HIS A 671 -2.63 13.65 56.05
CA HIS A 671 -1.65 13.08 55.15
C HIS A 671 -2.11 13.32 53.70
N PHE A 672 -1.42 14.19 52.97
CA PHE A 672 -1.75 14.53 51.58
C PHE A 672 -0.64 14.11 50.64
N VAL A 673 -0.96 13.28 49.66
CA VAL A 673 -0.01 12.82 48.63
C VAL A 673 -0.22 13.64 47.36
N THR A 674 0.84 14.18 46.77
CA THR A 674 0.74 15.04 45.57
C THR A 674 0.15 14.30 44.36
N ALA A 675 0.17 12.96 44.34
CA ALA A 675 -0.49 12.13 43.33
C ALA A 675 -2.00 12.43 43.21
N THR A 676 -2.65 12.93 44.27
CA THR A 676 -4.05 13.39 44.19
C THR A 676 -4.25 14.54 43.19
N ILE A 677 -3.21 15.36 42.93
CA ILE A 677 -3.26 16.43 41.91
C ILE A 677 -3.36 15.84 40.50
N PHE A 678 -2.66 14.73 40.24
CA PHE A 678 -2.80 13.99 38.99
C PHE A 678 -4.22 13.45 38.83
N ASP A 679 -4.78 12.86 39.89
CA ASP A 679 -6.17 12.39 39.93
C ASP A 679 -7.19 13.52 39.67
N ILE A 680 -6.93 14.75 40.15
CA ILE A 680 -7.75 15.93 39.82
C ILE A 680 -7.69 16.23 38.30
N GLY A 681 -6.51 16.11 37.69
CA GLY A 681 -6.34 16.23 36.24
C GLY A 681 -7.19 15.20 35.47
N VAL A 682 -7.10 13.92 35.86
CA VAL A 682 -7.90 12.82 35.31
C VAL A 682 -9.40 13.09 35.47
N TYR A 683 -9.81 13.49 36.67
CA TYR A 683 -11.20 13.81 37.02
C TYR A 683 -11.81 14.87 36.12
N LEU A 684 -11.11 15.99 35.92
CA LEU A 684 -11.58 17.07 35.04
C LEU A 684 -11.66 16.62 33.59
N LEU A 685 -10.69 15.83 33.13
CA LEU A 685 -10.67 15.32 31.76
C LEU A 685 -11.86 14.38 31.50
N VAL A 686 -12.15 13.47 32.41
CA VAL A 686 -13.31 12.55 32.31
C VAL A 686 -14.63 13.32 32.32
N ILE A 687 -14.77 14.37 33.16
CA ILE A 687 -15.93 15.26 33.12
C ILE A 687 -16.07 15.91 31.74
N GLY A 688 -14.98 16.42 31.20
CA GLY A 688 -14.93 17.01 29.86
C GLY A 688 -15.38 16.04 28.78
N LEU A 689 -14.90 14.80 28.81
CA LEU A 689 -15.27 13.73 27.88
C LEU A 689 -16.78 13.45 27.92
N VAL A 690 -17.36 13.24 29.11
CA VAL A 690 -18.79 12.92 29.22
C VAL A 690 -19.65 14.11 28.79
N LEU A 691 -19.27 15.34 29.16
CA LEU A 691 -19.95 16.55 28.69
C LEU A 691 -19.91 16.69 27.17
N ASP A 692 -18.78 16.36 26.54
CA ASP A 692 -18.64 16.39 25.09
C ASP A 692 -19.54 15.35 24.40
N ILE A 693 -19.59 14.12 24.93
CA ILE A 693 -20.49 13.06 24.45
C ILE A 693 -21.96 13.50 24.56
N LEU A 694 -22.38 14.04 25.71
CA LEU A 694 -23.76 14.49 25.93
C LEU A 694 -24.15 15.66 25.03
N ARG A 695 -23.26 16.64 24.82
CA ARG A 695 -23.53 17.79 23.93
C ARG A 695 -23.53 17.38 22.45
N SER A 696 -22.60 16.54 22.05
CA SER A 696 -22.42 16.12 20.66
C SER A 696 -23.52 15.16 20.17
N LEU A 697 -23.88 14.16 20.98
CA LEU A 697 -24.94 13.19 20.68
C LEU A 697 -26.33 13.66 21.13
N GLY A 698 -26.43 14.48 22.18
CA GLY A 698 -27.71 14.94 22.68
C GLY A 698 -28.18 16.21 21.97
N GLU A 699 -27.57 17.33 22.32
CA GLU A 699 -28.02 18.67 21.91
C GLU A 699 -28.04 18.86 20.39
N ARG A 700 -27.00 18.38 19.69
CA ARG A 700 -26.92 18.53 18.23
C ARG A 700 -27.98 17.71 17.49
N ILE A 701 -28.30 16.53 18.02
CA ILE A 701 -29.36 15.67 17.50
C ILE A 701 -30.72 16.34 17.72
N ASP A 702 -30.98 16.84 18.93
CA ASP A 702 -32.24 17.52 19.26
C ASP A 702 -32.46 18.74 18.34
N LEU A 703 -31.41 19.53 18.06
CA LEU A 703 -31.47 20.64 17.10
C LEU A 703 -31.82 20.19 15.67
N LYS A 704 -31.21 19.11 15.18
CA LYS A 704 -31.54 18.53 13.86
C LYS A 704 -33.01 18.07 13.80
N LEU A 705 -33.48 17.36 14.83
CA LEU A 705 -34.86 16.86 14.91
C LEU A 705 -35.89 18.00 14.92
N VAL A 706 -35.62 19.08 15.67
CA VAL A 706 -36.46 20.27 15.70
C VAL A 706 -36.49 20.96 14.32
N ALA A 707 -35.34 21.08 13.65
CA ALA A 707 -35.25 21.66 12.32
C ALA A 707 -36.06 20.83 11.28
N GLU A 708 -35.96 19.51 11.32
CA GLU A 708 -36.76 18.62 10.47
C GLU A 708 -38.27 18.73 10.75
N ARG A 709 -38.66 18.78 12.02
CA ARG A 709 -40.07 18.94 12.41
C ARG A 709 -40.64 20.26 11.90
N ARG A 710 -39.90 21.37 12.07
CA ARG A 710 -40.28 22.68 11.51
C ARG A 710 -40.40 22.65 9.99
N LYS A 711 -39.51 21.92 9.30
CA LYS A 711 -39.58 21.75 7.84
C LYS A 711 -40.84 20.99 7.43
N LYS A 712 -41.19 19.90 8.14
CA LYS A 712 -42.44 19.14 7.91
C LYS A 712 -43.68 19.97 8.19
N GLU A 713 -43.70 20.72 9.28
CA GLU A 713 -44.82 21.62 9.64
C GLU A 713 -44.99 22.73 8.60
N LYS A 714 -43.89 23.32 8.11
CA LYS A 714 -43.92 24.29 7.02
C LYS A 714 -44.46 23.67 5.74
N GLN A 715 -43.99 22.49 5.35
CA GLN A 715 -44.51 21.76 4.19
C GLN A 715 -46.00 21.40 4.32
N ALA A 716 -46.46 21.01 5.52
CA ALA A 716 -47.86 20.72 5.79
C ALA A 716 -48.72 22.00 5.69
N ARG A 717 -48.25 23.12 6.24
CA ARG A 717 -48.90 24.44 6.10
C ARG A 717 -48.95 24.91 4.65
N ASP A 718 -47.86 24.75 3.90
CA ASP A 718 -47.80 25.14 2.49
C ASP A 718 -48.71 24.26 1.62
N LYS A 719 -48.88 22.97 1.95
CA LYS A 719 -49.87 22.09 1.33
C LYS A 719 -51.31 22.49 1.69
N ALA A 720 -51.59 22.79 2.96
CA ALA A 720 -52.91 23.21 3.42
C ALA A 720 -53.33 24.60 2.91
N ARG A 721 -52.37 25.44 2.49
CA ARG A 721 -52.62 26.74 1.85
C ARG A 721 -52.83 26.61 0.33
N LYS A 722 -52.42 25.50 -0.26
CA LYS A 722 -52.58 25.19 -1.71
C LYS A 722 -53.84 24.38 -2.00
N ALA A 723 -54.30 23.57 -1.05
CA ALA A 723 -55.65 22.99 -1.01
C ALA A 723 -56.64 24.05 -0.54
#